data_AF-A0A368JSE6-F1
#
_entry.id   AF-A0A368JSE6-F1
#
_cell.length_a   1.000
_cell.length_b   1.000
_cell.length_c   1.000
_cell.angle_alpha   90.00
_cell.angle_beta   90.00
_cell.angle_gamma   90.00
#
_symmetry.space_group_name_H-M   'P 1'
#
loop_
_entity.id
_entity.type
_entity.pdbx_description
1 polymer ?
#
loop_
_entity_poly.entity_id
_entity_poly.type
_entity_poly.pdbx_seq_one_letter_code
_entity_poly.pdbx_strand_id
1 'polypeptide(L)'
;MKVSIFILLLAFVLHQGCTRTAQSGQTNGSEQSRSTTEKTARRGEVLFLGHRSKHHDSGKYAPWLAISLFKKGVNLTYTVNVNDLNTENLAKYDGLVIYANHDSLPPAQEAALKAFVEGGKGLIPLHSASGCFKNSDWYINTIGGQFKSHKAGAITTTIVAKNHPVMQGLVPFTTSWDETYIHQRLNPDMTVLTTRQEGDRQEPYTWVRKQGKGRVFYTAYGHNDSTWTNPGFRELVNRGVLWALGEPVTKQIAKLAIPNVDIYESANIAIADYTKRHRVPAMQVALKPDDSKKLMQVPADFDIQLFAAEPDITNPIAMAWDERGRLWIVESVDYPNTFLETDGAANDRIKICEDTNGDGRADKFTIFADKLNIPTSMVFANGGVVVSMAPHFVFLKDTNGDDKADVRENIMTGWDKNDTHFGPSNLQYGFNNKIWGVVGSGFSGTTRDGKNLNFRTGVYNVNPDGTGFDFLANTSNNTWGLGLTEDNNVFISTANNTHSAFYSMPARYMQRNLPGSTVLSVQKIDGHYDSHTLTPNLRQVDVVGGFTSAAGHHFYTARSFPKSYWNRVAFVCEPTVRLIHNAIIEPKGAGFAEHDGWNMLASSDEWVGPVHAEVGPDGALWVADWYNFIIQHNVFVERQAPSEMVLPFKEQPRGQGNAFDSPLRDINFGRVYRIVYKKAKPYQPITLSKNEPAGLIAALKSDNMFWRMNGQRLIVESKNTSLLPELYKIIANPAVDEIGLNSPAVHALWTLHGLGVLTGSNAEAIQAASKALTHQAAGVRKAAVEVLPATAQTLDIIQKVGLLDDASLNVRLAAMLALVPLPPSETVGAALYRAALRPENDSDEWIGRALFAAAAVHRDGFLAEAARANSKGAENALVGRLLAGINKEVYTLQRRAVITLPPDVTGKEIILKGSAAKGNRPMEGFIVGHGGQEGGYGLYVKDRRLTMVVKQNGQVYATSTTEPLPDNFEFEGRLVNDGEMLLFVNGQEAARGKAPSLFTKPLTGSIRVQRDFVDESSMGAYAGAYDIKSSFDFMGNVQNATLEVRKPTGEARPATPKKIISDKATVLTIKVVEEQMKYDTKQFTVRAGQPVVLTLENPDIMQHNLVICKPGTAEKVGKAADKMAQDPKSVEKHYVPQLPEVLASSILVNPGESYTLEFTAPAKPGDYPFICTFPGHWSIMRGVMRVEGADTVKSR
;
A
#
# COMPACT_ATOMS: atom_id res chain seq x y z
N MET A 1 -31.01 -58.98 -42.16
CA MET A 1 -31.70 -59.73 -43.23
C MET A 1 -32.87 -58.90 -43.77
N LYS A 2 -33.18 -59.05 -45.06
CA LYS A 2 -34.36 -58.50 -45.76
C LYS A 2 -35.68 -59.15 -45.24
N VAL A 3 -36.92 -58.71 -45.48
CA VAL A 3 -37.59 -57.48 -46.03
C VAL A 3 -39.12 -57.63 -45.83
N SER A 4 -39.88 -56.52 -45.82
CA SER A 4 -41.21 -56.24 -46.47
C SER A 4 -42.08 -55.41 -45.49
N ILE A 5 -42.59 -54.20 -45.75
CA ILE A 5 -43.67 -53.71 -46.65
C ILE A 5 -43.75 -52.16 -46.40
N PHE A 6 -44.07 -51.20 -47.29
CA PHE A 6 -44.33 -51.16 -48.75
C PHE A 6 -43.95 -49.78 -49.37
N ILE A 7 -43.85 -49.81 -50.71
CA ILE A 7 -44.04 -48.80 -51.78
C ILE A 7 -44.38 -47.31 -51.46
N LEU A 8 -43.58 -46.45 -52.11
CA LEU A 8 -43.71 -45.02 -52.52
C LEU A 8 -45.14 -44.50 -52.83
N LEU A 9 -45.47 -43.19 -52.73
CA LEU A 9 -44.90 -42.11 -53.57
C LEU A 9 -45.16 -40.67 -53.06
N LEU A 10 -44.47 -39.70 -53.70
CA LEU A 10 -44.38 -38.26 -53.39
C LEU A 10 -45.70 -37.45 -53.55
N ALA A 11 -45.84 -36.35 -52.78
CA ALA A 11 -45.77 -34.95 -53.27
C ALA A 11 -46.65 -33.90 -52.51
N PHE A 12 -46.00 -33.13 -51.62
CA PHE A 12 -46.03 -31.65 -51.52
C PHE A 12 -47.34 -30.80 -51.43
N VAL A 13 -47.44 -30.10 -50.26
CA VAL A 13 -47.70 -28.64 -50.08
C VAL A 13 -49.11 -28.11 -49.67
N LEU A 14 -49.19 -27.79 -48.36
CA LEU A 14 -49.74 -26.59 -47.67
C LEU A 14 -51.07 -25.93 -48.13
N HIS A 15 -52.05 -25.85 -47.21
CA HIS A 15 -52.28 -24.61 -46.43
C HIS A 15 -53.11 -24.77 -45.14
N GLN A 16 -53.02 -23.73 -44.30
CA GLN A 16 -53.35 -23.58 -42.87
C GLN A 16 -54.82 -23.73 -42.42
N GLY A 17 -55.03 -23.88 -41.10
CA GLY A 17 -56.30 -23.59 -40.42
C GLY A 17 -56.28 -23.87 -38.90
N CYS A 18 -56.17 -22.83 -38.06
CA CYS A 18 -56.16 -22.96 -36.59
C CYS A 18 -57.55 -23.27 -35.99
N THR A 19 -57.61 -24.00 -34.86
CA THR A 19 -58.08 -23.44 -33.56
C THR A 19 -58.03 -24.40 -32.36
N ARG A 20 -57.82 -23.78 -31.18
CA ARG A 20 -58.18 -24.20 -29.79
C ARG A 20 -57.35 -25.25 -29.03
N THR A 21 -56.77 -24.72 -27.96
CA THR A 21 -56.17 -25.36 -26.77
C THR A 21 -57.20 -25.95 -25.80
N ALA A 22 -56.82 -27.03 -25.11
CA ALA A 22 -57.22 -27.32 -23.72
C ALA A 22 -56.16 -28.21 -23.02
N GLN A 23 -56.00 -28.08 -21.71
CA GLN A 23 -54.96 -28.74 -20.90
C GLN A 23 -55.38 -30.13 -20.35
N SER A 24 -54.36 -30.86 -19.87
CA SER A 24 -54.31 -31.73 -18.67
C SER A 24 -53.98 -33.22 -18.93
N GLY A 25 -53.13 -33.81 -18.08
CA GLY A 25 -52.76 -35.23 -18.18
C GLY A 25 -51.41 -35.65 -17.60
N GLN A 26 -51.25 -35.51 -16.27
CA GLN A 26 -50.40 -36.32 -15.37
C GLN A 26 -49.10 -36.99 -15.88
N THR A 27 -47.96 -36.56 -15.32
CA THR A 27 -46.72 -37.35 -15.24
C THR A 27 -46.69 -38.26 -14.02
N ASN A 28 -46.77 -39.58 -14.23
CA ASN A 28 -46.17 -40.59 -13.34
C ASN A 28 -44.96 -41.17 -14.10
N GLY A 29 -43.80 -41.47 -13.50
CA GLY A 29 -43.50 -41.62 -12.08
C GLY A 29 -42.50 -42.77 -11.92
N SER A 30 -41.30 -42.63 -12.47
CA SER A 30 -40.25 -43.66 -12.40
C SER A 30 -39.47 -43.54 -11.10
N GLU A 31 -39.63 -44.50 -10.20
CA GLU A 31 -38.88 -44.58 -8.94
C GLU A 31 -37.38 -44.79 -9.21
N GLN A 32 -36.61 -43.70 -9.18
CA GLN A 32 -35.17 -43.82 -8.99
C GLN A 32 -34.90 -44.27 -7.55
N SER A 33 -34.26 -45.44 -7.45
CA SER A 33 -33.60 -45.96 -6.25
C SER A 33 -32.97 -44.83 -5.42
N ARG A 34 -33.43 -44.68 -4.17
CA ARG A 34 -32.76 -43.83 -3.17
C ARG A 34 -31.43 -44.47 -2.77
N SER A 35 -30.43 -44.29 -3.63
CA SER A 35 -29.03 -44.32 -3.20
C SER A 35 -28.86 -43.25 -2.13
N THR A 36 -28.70 -43.68 -0.88
CA THR A 36 -28.30 -42.79 0.21
C THR A 36 -26.92 -42.23 -0.12
N THR A 37 -26.86 -40.96 -0.50
CA THR A 37 -25.61 -40.26 -0.72
C THR A 37 -24.77 -40.30 0.56
N GLU A 38 -23.73 -41.15 0.55
CA GLU A 38 -22.70 -41.11 1.57
C GLU A 38 -22.11 -39.70 1.58
N LYS A 39 -22.34 -38.97 2.68
CA LYS A 39 -21.82 -37.61 2.81
C LYS A 39 -20.30 -37.65 2.76
N THR A 40 -19.74 -36.92 1.80
CA THR A 40 -18.32 -36.88 1.46
C THR A 40 -17.46 -36.33 2.60
N ALA A 41 -16.17 -36.64 2.58
CA ALA A 41 -15.20 -36.08 3.49
C ALA A 41 -15.03 -34.57 3.28
N ARG A 42 -14.94 -33.78 4.37
CA ARG A 42 -14.75 -32.33 4.33
C ARG A 42 -14.34 -31.77 5.68
N ARG A 43 -13.85 -30.52 5.68
CA ARG A 43 -13.70 -29.71 6.90
C ARG A 43 -15.06 -29.25 7.43
N GLY A 44 -15.12 -28.96 8.74
CA GLY A 44 -16.27 -28.28 9.35
C GLY A 44 -16.15 -26.77 9.15
N GLU A 45 -17.26 -26.09 8.89
CA GLU A 45 -17.25 -24.64 8.62
C GLU A 45 -17.82 -23.85 9.80
N VAL A 46 -17.10 -22.84 10.31
CA VAL A 46 -17.54 -22.01 11.44
C VAL A 46 -17.47 -20.53 11.10
N LEU A 47 -18.58 -19.82 11.31
CA LEU A 47 -18.61 -18.36 11.31
C LEU A 47 -18.20 -17.85 12.69
N PHE A 48 -17.36 -16.82 12.74
CA PHE A 48 -16.99 -16.09 13.95
C PHE A 48 -17.55 -14.66 13.86
N LEU A 49 -18.51 -14.33 14.71
CA LEU A 49 -19.00 -12.96 14.88
C LEU A 49 -18.22 -12.24 15.98
N GLY A 50 -17.37 -11.32 15.55
CA GLY A 50 -16.63 -10.37 16.38
C GLY A 50 -17.28 -8.98 16.43
N HIS A 51 -16.52 -7.99 16.89
CA HIS A 51 -16.87 -6.57 16.80
C HIS A 51 -15.63 -5.67 16.59
N ARG A 52 -15.83 -4.37 16.36
CA ARG A 52 -14.72 -3.41 16.15
C ARG A 52 -14.08 -2.85 17.43
N SER A 53 -14.61 -3.21 18.61
CA SER A 53 -14.11 -2.70 19.89
C SER A 53 -12.80 -3.38 20.30
N LYS A 54 -11.87 -2.62 20.88
CA LYS A 54 -10.57 -3.10 21.35
C LYS A 54 -10.57 -3.61 22.81
N HIS A 55 -11.70 -3.54 23.50
CA HIS A 55 -11.85 -4.10 24.85
C HIS A 55 -11.98 -5.63 24.82
N HIS A 56 -12.75 -6.16 23.87
CA HIS A 56 -12.82 -7.59 23.54
C HIS A 56 -12.34 -7.78 22.10
N ASP A 57 -11.05 -7.51 21.85
CA ASP A 57 -10.49 -7.40 20.49
C ASP A 57 -10.56 -8.71 19.70
N SER A 58 -11.70 -8.95 19.06
CA SER A 58 -11.98 -10.16 18.31
C SER A 58 -11.07 -10.34 17.10
N GLY A 59 -10.57 -9.24 16.52
CA GLY A 59 -9.59 -9.28 15.44
C GLY A 59 -8.25 -9.84 15.90
N LYS A 60 -7.81 -9.51 17.12
CA LYS A 60 -6.57 -10.04 17.72
C LYS A 60 -6.68 -11.52 18.08
N TYR A 61 -7.85 -11.99 18.50
CA TYR A 61 -8.01 -13.34 19.06
C TYR A 61 -8.59 -14.39 18.09
N ALA A 62 -9.34 -13.99 17.05
CA ALA A 62 -9.83 -14.92 16.04
C ALA A 62 -8.71 -15.71 15.34
N PRO A 63 -7.52 -15.15 14.99
CA PRO A 63 -6.41 -15.91 14.41
C PRO A 63 -5.89 -17.04 15.33
N TRP A 64 -5.79 -16.80 16.64
CA TRP A 64 -5.38 -17.84 17.61
C TRP A 64 -6.34 -19.04 17.60
N LEU A 65 -7.64 -18.78 17.46
CA LEU A 65 -8.65 -19.83 17.37
C LEU A 65 -8.63 -20.49 15.98
N ALA A 66 -8.45 -19.73 14.91
CA ALA A 66 -8.35 -20.24 13.54
C ALA A 66 -7.20 -21.26 13.41
N ILE A 67 -5.98 -20.91 13.84
CA ILE A 67 -4.83 -21.83 13.85
C ILE A 67 -5.14 -23.12 14.63
N SER A 68 -5.79 -23.00 15.79
CA SER A 68 -6.08 -24.16 16.66
C SER A 68 -7.17 -25.08 16.08
N LEU A 69 -8.25 -24.50 15.56
CA LEU A 69 -9.35 -25.23 14.91
C LEU A 69 -8.94 -25.82 13.56
N PHE A 70 -8.08 -25.14 12.81
CA PHE A 70 -7.64 -25.60 11.49
C PHE A 70 -6.85 -26.92 11.59
N LYS A 71 -5.99 -27.07 12.60
CA LYS A 71 -5.34 -28.35 12.94
C LYS A 71 -6.31 -29.46 13.34
N LYS A 72 -7.53 -29.13 13.77
CA LYS A 72 -8.61 -30.09 14.10
C LYS A 72 -9.60 -30.32 12.94
N GLY A 73 -9.34 -29.78 11.76
CA GLY A 73 -10.19 -29.94 10.58
C GLY A 73 -11.41 -29.01 10.52
N VAL A 74 -11.36 -27.87 11.22
CA VAL A 74 -12.42 -26.85 11.23
C VAL A 74 -11.88 -25.54 10.65
N ASN A 75 -12.57 -25.00 9.65
CA ASN A 75 -12.30 -23.70 9.05
C ASN A 75 -13.02 -22.60 9.83
N LEU A 76 -12.38 -21.44 9.94
CA LEU A 76 -12.96 -20.25 10.58
C LEU A 76 -13.11 -19.12 9.56
N THR A 77 -14.32 -18.60 9.40
CA THR A 77 -14.59 -17.34 8.67
C THR A 77 -14.92 -16.24 9.66
N TYR A 78 -14.26 -15.09 9.57
CA TYR A 78 -14.44 -13.97 10.50
C TYR A 78 -15.36 -12.89 9.92
N THR A 79 -16.19 -12.28 10.77
CA THR A 79 -16.93 -11.05 10.46
C THR A 79 -17.17 -10.20 11.71
N VAL A 80 -17.35 -8.89 11.52
CA VAL A 80 -17.84 -7.95 12.56
C VAL A 80 -19.26 -7.44 12.27
N ASN A 81 -19.89 -7.88 11.19
CA ASN A 81 -21.17 -7.38 10.70
C ASN A 81 -22.33 -8.27 11.17
N VAL A 82 -23.19 -7.75 12.05
CA VAL A 82 -24.38 -8.47 12.55
C VAL A 82 -25.34 -8.85 11.41
N ASN A 83 -25.35 -8.11 10.29
CA ASN A 83 -26.21 -8.44 9.14
C ASN A 83 -25.83 -9.75 8.45
N ASP A 84 -24.62 -10.28 8.70
CA ASP A 84 -24.16 -11.58 8.20
C ASP A 84 -24.85 -12.76 8.91
N LEU A 85 -25.58 -12.50 10.01
CA LEU A 85 -26.51 -13.43 10.66
C LEU A 85 -27.83 -13.55 9.88
N ASN A 86 -27.76 -13.83 8.58
CA ASN A 86 -28.92 -14.03 7.72
C ASN A 86 -28.99 -15.48 7.20
N THR A 87 -30.16 -15.93 6.77
CA THR A 87 -30.41 -17.32 6.38
C THR A 87 -29.50 -17.82 5.26
N GLU A 88 -29.21 -17.00 4.24
CA GLU A 88 -28.33 -17.41 3.13
C GLU A 88 -26.89 -17.60 3.60
N ASN A 89 -26.37 -16.65 4.40
CA ASN A 89 -24.99 -16.74 4.86
C ASN A 89 -24.81 -17.84 5.91
N LEU A 90 -25.73 -17.95 6.89
CA LEU A 90 -25.69 -18.99 7.92
C LEU A 90 -25.81 -20.41 7.34
N ALA A 91 -26.48 -20.61 6.21
CA ALA A 91 -26.58 -21.92 5.55
C ALA A 91 -25.22 -22.55 5.17
N LYS A 92 -24.16 -21.74 5.02
CA LYS A 92 -22.80 -22.18 4.67
C LYS A 92 -22.07 -22.88 5.82
N TYR A 93 -22.45 -22.59 7.06
CA TYR A 93 -21.68 -22.96 8.25
C TYR A 93 -22.32 -24.11 9.03
N ASP A 94 -21.53 -24.83 9.82
CA ASP A 94 -21.95 -25.85 10.77
C ASP A 94 -22.11 -25.32 12.20
N GLY A 95 -21.44 -24.21 12.52
CA GLY A 95 -21.61 -23.51 13.80
C GLY A 95 -21.26 -22.03 13.73
N LEU A 96 -21.65 -21.31 14.78
CA LEU A 96 -21.40 -19.89 14.98
C LEU A 96 -20.66 -19.67 16.31
N VAL A 97 -19.46 -19.12 16.26
CA VAL A 97 -18.77 -18.52 17.42
C VAL A 97 -19.22 -17.07 17.56
N ILE A 98 -19.47 -16.63 18.80
CA ILE A 98 -19.73 -15.22 19.11
C ILE A 98 -18.72 -14.79 20.18
N TYR A 99 -17.99 -13.71 19.93
CA TYR A 99 -17.12 -13.04 20.91
C TYR A 99 -17.15 -11.54 20.60
N ALA A 100 -18.10 -10.85 21.23
CA ALA A 100 -18.48 -9.48 20.88
C ALA A 100 -19.28 -8.82 22.02
N ASN A 101 -19.54 -7.52 21.88
CA ASN A 101 -20.48 -6.73 22.70
C ASN A 101 -21.54 -6.05 21.81
N HIS A 102 -22.27 -6.80 20.98
CA HIS A 102 -23.38 -6.23 20.19
C HIS A 102 -24.60 -6.08 21.08
N ASP A 103 -25.05 -4.85 21.37
CA ASP A 103 -26.14 -4.62 22.33
C ASP A 103 -27.50 -5.20 21.90
N SER A 104 -27.80 -5.18 20.60
CA SER A 104 -29.09 -5.62 20.06
C SER A 104 -28.98 -6.60 18.90
N LEU A 105 -29.91 -7.55 18.85
CA LEU A 105 -30.14 -8.45 17.73
C LEU A 105 -31.42 -7.99 17.01
N PRO A 106 -31.37 -7.58 15.73
CA PRO A 106 -32.58 -7.20 15.02
C PRO A 106 -33.45 -8.43 14.70
N PRO A 107 -34.80 -8.29 14.57
CA PRO A 107 -35.71 -9.44 14.51
C PRO A 107 -35.45 -10.43 13.35
N ALA A 108 -35.00 -9.94 12.19
CA ALA A 108 -34.67 -10.79 11.05
C ALA A 108 -33.44 -11.68 11.32
N GLN A 109 -32.41 -11.12 11.94
CA GLN A 109 -31.22 -11.83 12.37
C GLN A 109 -31.50 -12.79 13.53
N GLU A 110 -32.40 -12.43 14.45
CA GLU A 110 -32.88 -13.36 15.48
C GLU A 110 -33.59 -14.57 14.84
N ALA A 111 -34.51 -14.34 13.90
CA ALA A 111 -35.21 -15.41 13.22
C ALA A 111 -34.26 -16.36 12.46
N ALA A 112 -33.26 -15.80 11.77
CA ALA A 112 -32.24 -16.57 11.05
C ALA A 112 -31.33 -17.37 12.00
N LEU A 113 -30.84 -16.74 13.07
CA LEU A 113 -30.02 -17.39 14.10
C LEU A 113 -30.80 -18.50 14.83
N LYS A 114 -32.08 -18.25 15.11
CA LYS A 114 -32.99 -19.24 15.70
C LYS A 114 -33.19 -20.44 14.80
N ALA A 115 -33.50 -20.23 13.52
CA ALA A 115 -33.64 -21.31 12.54
C ALA A 115 -32.34 -22.12 12.37
N PHE A 116 -31.19 -21.46 12.38
CA PHE A 116 -29.86 -22.09 12.33
C PHE A 116 -29.63 -23.03 13.51
N VAL A 117 -29.74 -22.52 14.75
CA VAL A 117 -29.49 -23.30 15.97
C VAL A 117 -30.56 -24.39 16.15
N GLU A 118 -31.85 -24.04 16.14
CA GLU A 118 -32.93 -25.01 16.37
C GLU A 118 -33.00 -26.09 15.26
N GLY A 119 -32.54 -25.76 14.05
CA GLY A 119 -32.37 -26.68 12.93
C GLY A 119 -31.28 -27.75 13.12
N GLY A 120 -30.33 -27.56 14.03
CA GLY A 120 -29.31 -28.55 14.38
C GLY A 120 -27.86 -28.07 14.35
N LYS A 121 -27.62 -26.77 14.13
CA LYS A 121 -26.27 -26.20 14.02
C LYS A 121 -25.71 -25.79 15.40
N GLY A 122 -24.38 -25.65 15.48
CA GLY A 122 -23.68 -25.33 16.72
C GLY A 122 -23.74 -23.84 17.06
N LEU A 123 -23.87 -23.51 18.34
CA LEU A 123 -23.67 -22.15 18.87
C LEU A 123 -22.57 -22.17 19.94
N ILE A 124 -21.59 -21.30 19.81
CA ILE A 124 -20.37 -21.27 20.62
C ILE A 124 -20.14 -19.82 21.12
N PRO A 125 -20.96 -19.29 22.05
CA PRO A 125 -20.72 -17.96 22.61
C PRO A 125 -19.57 -18.05 23.62
N LEU A 126 -18.61 -17.12 23.53
CA LEU A 126 -17.44 -17.05 24.38
C LEU A 126 -17.47 -15.76 25.19
N HIS A 127 -17.17 -15.85 26.49
CA HIS A 127 -16.92 -14.72 27.38
C HIS A 127 -18.00 -13.62 27.28
N SER A 128 -17.63 -12.51 26.66
CA SER A 128 -18.41 -11.30 26.38
C SER A 128 -19.75 -11.54 25.68
N ALA A 129 -19.91 -12.65 24.96
CA ALA A 129 -21.16 -13.01 24.30
C ALA A 129 -22.35 -13.17 25.27
N SER A 130 -22.13 -13.43 26.56
CA SER A 130 -23.20 -13.38 27.58
C SER A 130 -23.75 -11.97 27.85
N GLY A 131 -23.05 -10.93 27.38
CA GLY A 131 -23.48 -9.53 27.37
C GLY A 131 -24.07 -9.07 26.03
N CYS A 132 -24.06 -9.90 24.98
CA CYS A 132 -24.67 -9.57 23.69
C CYS A 132 -26.20 -9.61 23.72
N PHE A 133 -26.82 -8.93 22.76
CA PHE A 133 -28.22 -9.08 22.35
C PHE A 133 -29.21 -8.99 23.51
N LYS A 134 -29.05 -7.94 24.34
CA LYS A 134 -29.79 -7.72 25.58
C LYS A 134 -31.31 -7.57 25.38
N ASN A 135 -31.73 -7.29 24.15
CA ASN A 135 -33.12 -7.20 23.71
C ASN A 135 -33.77 -8.57 23.36
N SER A 136 -32.99 -9.66 23.32
CA SER A 136 -33.45 -10.97 22.85
C SER A 136 -33.53 -11.97 24.01
N ASP A 137 -34.74 -12.16 24.54
CA ASP A 137 -35.00 -13.19 25.55
C ASP A 137 -34.74 -14.61 25.01
N TRP A 138 -34.99 -14.85 23.72
CA TRP A 138 -34.66 -16.12 23.07
C TRP A 138 -33.16 -16.38 23.08
N TYR A 139 -32.33 -15.39 22.73
CA TYR A 139 -30.87 -15.55 22.73
C TYR A 139 -30.34 -15.82 24.15
N ILE A 140 -30.73 -15.00 25.13
CA ILE A 140 -30.30 -15.14 26.53
C ILE A 140 -30.65 -16.53 27.07
N ASN A 141 -31.89 -16.98 26.86
CA ASN A 141 -32.33 -18.31 27.29
C ASN A 141 -31.61 -19.44 26.53
N THR A 142 -31.24 -19.22 25.26
CA THR A 142 -30.54 -20.20 24.41
C THR A 142 -29.09 -20.39 24.84
N ILE A 143 -28.34 -19.30 25.06
CA ILE A 143 -26.93 -19.38 25.51
C ILE A 143 -26.80 -19.91 26.94
N GLY A 144 -27.85 -19.76 27.74
CA GLY A 144 -28.00 -20.36 29.06
C GLY A 144 -27.70 -19.43 30.22
N GLY A 145 -27.22 -18.21 30.00
CA GLY A 145 -27.00 -17.23 31.07
C GLY A 145 -26.66 -15.85 30.53
N GLN A 146 -27.06 -14.82 31.27
CA GLN A 146 -26.76 -13.42 30.97
C GLN A 146 -25.63 -12.91 31.89
N PHE A 147 -24.71 -12.12 31.36
CA PHE A 147 -23.76 -11.37 32.17
C PHE A 147 -24.47 -10.47 33.18
N LYS A 148 -23.95 -10.40 34.41
CA LYS A 148 -24.41 -9.47 35.45
C LYS A 148 -23.31 -8.50 35.91
N SER A 149 -22.13 -9.03 36.23
CA SER A 149 -21.02 -8.28 36.83
C SER A 149 -19.74 -9.11 36.77
N HIS A 150 -18.59 -8.47 36.97
CA HIS A 150 -17.29 -9.14 37.07
C HIS A 150 -16.40 -8.47 38.11
N LYS A 151 -15.29 -9.13 38.47
CA LYS A 151 -14.06 -8.51 38.98
C LYS A 151 -12.93 -8.91 38.01
N ALA A 152 -11.67 -8.77 38.42
CA ALA A 152 -10.52 -9.25 37.64
C ALA A 152 -9.52 -9.99 38.54
N GLY A 153 -8.83 -11.00 38.01
CA GLY A 153 -7.81 -11.77 38.73
C GLY A 153 -7.49 -13.11 38.07
N ALA A 154 -6.60 -13.89 38.67
CA ALA A 154 -6.29 -15.24 38.18
C ALA A 154 -7.50 -16.18 38.31
N ILE A 155 -7.73 -17.05 37.31
CA ILE A 155 -8.90 -17.94 37.29
C ILE A 155 -8.50 -19.40 37.08
N THR A 156 -8.77 -20.20 38.11
CA THR A 156 -8.81 -21.66 38.05
C THR A 156 -10.25 -22.12 38.26
N THR A 157 -10.72 -23.08 37.47
CA THR A 157 -12.07 -23.66 37.62
C THR A 157 -12.03 -25.13 38.00
N THR A 158 -13.04 -25.58 38.75
CA THR A 158 -13.23 -26.96 39.16
C THR A 158 -14.02 -27.71 38.10
N ILE A 159 -13.46 -28.80 37.55
CA ILE A 159 -14.17 -29.68 36.61
C ILE A 159 -15.16 -30.55 37.37
N VAL A 160 -16.46 -30.27 37.22
CA VAL A 160 -17.55 -31.00 37.87
C VAL A 160 -18.10 -32.13 37.00
N ALA A 161 -18.12 -31.98 35.67
CA ALA A 161 -18.62 -32.99 34.73
C ALA A 161 -17.50 -33.76 34.00
N LYS A 162 -16.62 -34.42 34.77
CA LYS A 162 -15.40 -35.09 34.25
C LYS A 162 -15.65 -36.09 33.11
N ASN A 163 -16.80 -36.74 33.09
CA ASN A 163 -17.18 -37.75 32.09
C ASN A 163 -17.83 -37.16 30.82
N HIS A 164 -18.07 -35.84 30.76
CA HIS A 164 -18.63 -35.22 29.56
C HIS A 164 -17.57 -35.17 28.44
N PRO A 165 -17.89 -35.46 27.16
CA PRO A 165 -16.91 -35.53 26.08
C PRO A 165 -16.03 -34.27 25.92
N VAL A 166 -16.56 -33.08 26.24
CA VAL A 166 -15.80 -31.81 26.21
C VAL A 166 -14.69 -31.77 27.28
N MET A 167 -14.89 -32.44 28.42
CA MET A 167 -13.95 -32.43 29.56
C MET A 167 -13.03 -33.66 29.61
N GLN A 168 -13.30 -34.70 28.82
CA GLN A 168 -12.61 -35.98 28.90
C GLN A 168 -11.12 -35.86 28.53
N GLY A 169 -10.24 -35.95 29.52
CA GLY A 169 -8.80 -35.79 29.33
C GLY A 169 -8.30 -34.34 29.32
N LEU A 170 -9.17 -33.36 29.62
CA LEU A 170 -8.75 -31.99 29.86
C LEU A 170 -8.20 -31.86 31.29
N VAL A 171 -6.97 -31.37 31.42
CA VAL A 171 -6.34 -31.06 32.72
C VAL A 171 -6.78 -29.67 33.17
N PRO A 172 -7.10 -29.44 34.46
CA PRO A 172 -7.37 -28.11 34.99
C PRO A 172 -6.20 -27.15 34.71
N PHE A 173 -6.53 -25.93 34.31
CA PHE A 173 -5.57 -24.88 34.00
C PHE A 173 -5.94 -23.58 34.72
N THR A 174 -4.96 -22.69 34.84
CA THR A 174 -5.10 -21.37 35.45
C THR A 174 -4.74 -20.31 34.42
N THR A 175 -5.60 -19.30 34.27
CA THR A 175 -5.23 -18.04 33.58
C THR A 175 -4.64 -17.10 34.64
N SER A 176 -3.54 -16.42 34.34
CA SER A 176 -2.88 -15.54 35.31
C SER A 176 -3.70 -14.28 35.60
N TRP A 177 -4.57 -13.89 34.67
CA TRP A 177 -5.54 -12.81 34.83
C TRP A 177 -6.66 -12.97 33.78
N ASP A 178 -7.92 -12.84 34.18
CA ASP A 178 -9.12 -12.78 33.33
C ASP A 178 -10.26 -12.08 34.11
N GLU A 179 -11.40 -11.77 33.48
CA GLU A 179 -12.55 -11.18 34.17
C GLU A 179 -13.40 -12.27 34.84
N THR A 180 -13.58 -12.15 36.16
CA THR A 180 -14.28 -13.14 36.99
C THR A 180 -15.79 -12.92 36.92
N TYR A 181 -16.40 -13.38 35.83
CA TYR A 181 -17.83 -13.17 35.56
C TYR A 181 -18.73 -13.80 36.64
N ILE A 182 -19.88 -13.15 36.83
CA ILE A 182 -21.05 -13.62 37.57
C ILE A 182 -22.25 -13.45 36.64
N HIS A 183 -23.08 -14.49 36.54
CA HIS A 183 -24.24 -14.54 35.66
C HIS A 183 -25.57 -14.44 36.41
N GLN A 184 -26.58 -13.97 35.67
CA GLN A 184 -27.98 -13.98 36.02
C GLN A 184 -28.81 -14.65 34.93
N ARG A 185 -30.11 -14.88 35.17
CA ARG A 185 -31.01 -15.56 34.22
C ARG A 185 -30.45 -16.91 33.73
N LEU A 186 -29.80 -17.65 34.62
CA LEU A 186 -29.25 -18.98 34.34
C LEU A 186 -30.38 -19.94 33.95
N ASN A 187 -30.26 -20.58 32.80
CA ASN A 187 -31.24 -21.53 32.29
C ASN A 187 -31.12 -22.88 33.03
N PRO A 188 -32.19 -23.41 33.64
CA PRO A 188 -32.13 -24.62 34.45
C PRO A 188 -31.75 -25.89 33.67
N ASP A 189 -31.92 -25.91 32.34
CA ASP A 189 -31.64 -27.08 31.50
C ASP A 189 -30.15 -27.23 31.12
N MET A 190 -29.27 -26.37 31.63
CA MET A 190 -27.84 -26.45 31.30
C MET A 190 -27.14 -27.61 32.02
N THR A 191 -26.16 -28.21 31.35
CA THR A 191 -25.18 -29.10 31.99
C THR A 191 -23.92 -28.31 32.29
N VAL A 192 -23.71 -27.97 33.56
CA VAL A 192 -22.49 -27.28 34.02
C VAL A 192 -21.29 -28.22 33.91
N LEU A 193 -20.24 -27.77 33.24
CA LEU A 193 -18.99 -28.51 33.05
C LEU A 193 -17.92 -28.11 34.06
N THR A 194 -17.82 -26.81 34.35
CA THR A 194 -16.91 -26.26 35.36
C THR A 194 -17.56 -25.18 36.22
N THR A 195 -17.10 -25.06 37.47
CA THR A 195 -17.48 -23.98 38.39
C THR A 195 -16.28 -23.18 38.89
N ARG A 196 -16.52 -21.94 39.31
CA ARG A 196 -15.58 -21.05 40.00
C ARG A 196 -16.14 -20.71 41.38
N GLN A 197 -15.30 -20.69 42.41
CA GLN A 197 -15.71 -20.20 43.73
C GLN A 197 -15.87 -18.67 43.70
N GLU A 198 -17.01 -18.15 44.16
CA GLU A 198 -17.29 -16.72 44.33
C GLU A 198 -18.00 -16.50 45.68
N GLY A 199 -17.25 -16.18 46.73
CA GLY A 199 -17.77 -16.22 48.10
C GLY A 199 -18.26 -17.63 48.44
N ASP A 200 -19.51 -17.77 48.89
CA ASP A 200 -20.15 -19.07 49.16
C ASP A 200 -20.81 -19.71 47.92
N ARG A 201 -20.81 -19.03 46.76
CA ARG A 201 -21.46 -19.50 45.52
C ARG A 201 -20.47 -20.28 44.64
N GLN A 202 -20.89 -21.47 44.22
CA GLN A 202 -20.31 -22.17 43.07
C GLN A 202 -20.86 -21.54 41.78
N GLU A 203 -20.09 -20.66 41.15
CA GLU A 203 -20.51 -19.99 39.93
C GLU A 203 -20.29 -20.89 38.70
N PRO A 204 -21.33 -21.19 37.89
CA PRO A 204 -21.14 -21.86 36.61
C PRO A 204 -20.23 -21.03 35.71
N TYR A 205 -19.18 -21.65 35.16
CA TYR A 205 -18.15 -20.94 34.39
C TYR A 205 -17.92 -21.53 32.99
N THR A 206 -18.30 -22.78 32.78
CA THR A 206 -18.41 -23.41 31.45
C THR A 206 -19.56 -24.39 31.49
N TRP A 207 -20.42 -24.38 30.47
CA TRP A 207 -21.59 -25.26 30.40
C TRP A 207 -21.95 -25.60 28.95
N VAL A 208 -22.81 -26.62 28.81
CA VAL A 208 -23.44 -26.96 27.54
C VAL A 208 -24.95 -27.04 27.68
N ARG A 209 -25.67 -26.78 26.58
CA ARG A 209 -27.14 -26.88 26.49
C ARG A 209 -27.55 -27.40 25.11
N LYS A 210 -28.80 -27.86 24.97
CA LYS A 210 -29.44 -28.13 23.68
C LYS A 210 -30.55 -27.09 23.44
N GLN A 211 -30.67 -26.61 22.20
CA GLN A 211 -31.75 -25.72 21.78
C GLN A 211 -32.33 -26.24 20.45
N GLY A 212 -33.58 -26.70 20.46
CA GLY A 212 -34.13 -27.49 19.37
C GLY A 212 -33.26 -28.73 19.11
N LYS A 213 -32.77 -28.89 17.88
CA LYS A 213 -31.79 -29.93 17.51
C LYS A 213 -30.33 -29.49 17.73
N GLY A 214 -30.08 -28.20 17.92
CA GLY A 214 -28.76 -27.61 18.04
C GLY A 214 -28.10 -27.83 19.39
N ARG A 215 -26.79 -27.55 19.41
CA ARG A 215 -25.92 -27.72 20.57
C ARG A 215 -25.25 -26.40 20.89
N VAL A 216 -25.29 -26.02 22.16
CA VAL A 216 -24.74 -24.76 22.67
C VAL A 216 -23.61 -25.08 23.63
N PHE A 217 -22.42 -24.52 23.41
CA PHE A 217 -21.30 -24.56 24.35
C PHE A 217 -20.95 -23.13 24.74
N TYR A 218 -20.90 -22.83 26.03
CA TYR A 218 -20.47 -21.53 26.55
C TYR A 218 -19.32 -21.69 27.55
N THR A 219 -18.38 -20.75 27.52
CA THR A 219 -17.37 -20.56 28.57
C THR A 219 -17.21 -19.07 28.87
N ALA A 220 -17.09 -18.74 30.16
CA ALA A 220 -16.86 -17.37 30.63
C ALA A 220 -15.38 -16.95 30.60
N TYR A 221 -14.46 -17.86 30.28
CA TYR A 221 -13.05 -17.54 30.02
C TYR A 221 -12.92 -16.76 28.70
N GLY A 222 -12.10 -15.70 28.66
CA GLY A 222 -11.64 -15.14 27.39
C GLY A 222 -11.40 -13.63 27.27
N HIS A 223 -11.12 -12.88 28.34
CA HIS A 223 -10.93 -11.42 28.19
C HIS A 223 -9.66 -11.03 27.43
N ASN A 224 -8.51 -11.64 27.77
CA ASN A 224 -7.20 -11.15 27.34
C ASN A 224 -6.19 -12.24 26.91
N ASP A 225 -5.00 -11.79 26.52
CA ASP A 225 -3.84 -12.59 26.13
C ASP A 225 -3.53 -13.74 27.09
N SER A 226 -3.63 -13.55 28.42
CA SER A 226 -3.34 -14.61 29.40
C SER A 226 -4.24 -15.84 29.20
N THR A 227 -5.46 -15.61 28.72
CA THR A 227 -6.44 -16.66 28.44
C THR A 227 -6.29 -17.21 27.02
N TRP A 228 -6.26 -16.35 26.00
CA TRP A 228 -6.15 -16.78 24.60
C TRP A 228 -4.81 -17.46 24.26
N THR A 229 -3.72 -17.09 24.95
CA THR A 229 -2.42 -17.76 24.83
C THR A 229 -2.31 -19.06 25.65
N ASN A 230 -3.24 -19.34 26.57
CA ASN A 230 -3.24 -20.54 27.39
C ASN A 230 -3.59 -21.82 26.58
N PRO A 231 -2.75 -22.86 26.58
CA PRO A 231 -3.04 -24.12 25.86
C PRO A 231 -4.30 -24.84 26.36
N GLY A 232 -4.58 -24.80 27.66
CA GLY A 232 -5.75 -25.45 28.26
C GLY A 232 -7.07 -24.78 27.86
N PHE A 233 -7.08 -23.45 27.77
CA PHE A 233 -8.22 -22.70 27.25
C PHE A 233 -8.50 -23.02 25.78
N ARG A 234 -7.46 -23.00 24.91
CA ARG A 234 -7.63 -23.35 23.50
C ARG A 234 -8.15 -24.77 23.31
N GLU A 235 -7.63 -25.74 24.08
CA GLU A 235 -8.09 -27.12 24.00
C GLU A 235 -9.54 -27.29 24.53
N LEU A 236 -9.94 -26.56 25.57
CA LEU A 236 -11.33 -26.48 26.03
C LEU A 236 -12.26 -25.95 24.92
N VAL A 237 -11.90 -24.84 24.27
CA VAL A 237 -12.70 -24.26 23.19
C VAL A 237 -12.75 -25.17 21.97
N ASN A 238 -11.63 -25.78 21.55
CA ASN A 238 -11.58 -26.76 20.45
C ASN A 238 -12.57 -27.92 20.69
N ARG A 239 -12.60 -28.46 21.92
CA ARG A 239 -13.51 -29.54 22.31
C ARG A 239 -14.97 -29.09 22.36
N GLY A 240 -15.22 -27.87 22.87
CA GLY A 240 -16.53 -27.23 22.85
C GLY A 240 -17.09 -27.07 21.44
N VAL A 241 -16.27 -26.55 20.52
CA VAL A 241 -16.61 -26.39 19.09
C VAL A 241 -16.93 -27.75 18.46
N LEU A 242 -16.02 -28.72 18.52
CA LEU A 242 -16.24 -30.04 17.90
C LEU A 242 -17.48 -30.76 18.46
N TRP A 243 -17.75 -30.62 19.77
CA TRP A 243 -18.97 -31.14 20.38
C TRP A 243 -20.24 -30.43 19.87
N ALA A 244 -20.18 -29.10 19.67
CA ALA A 244 -21.28 -28.28 19.18
C ALA A 244 -21.60 -28.52 17.69
N LEU A 245 -20.59 -28.74 16.83
CA LEU A 245 -20.79 -29.07 15.41
C LEU A 245 -21.50 -30.42 15.20
N GLY A 246 -21.38 -31.33 16.16
CA GLY A 246 -22.10 -32.59 16.19
C GLY A 246 -21.43 -33.73 15.43
N GLU A 247 -21.84 -34.95 15.78
CA GLU A 247 -21.29 -36.20 15.27
C GLU A 247 -21.31 -36.34 13.73
N PRO A 248 -22.33 -35.86 12.99
CA PRO A 248 -22.31 -35.94 11.53
C PRO A 248 -21.14 -35.15 10.92
N VAL A 249 -20.82 -33.96 11.46
CA VAL A 249 -19.74 -33.11 10.96
C VAL A 249 -18.38 -33.68 11.37
N THR A 250 -18.22 -34.09 12.62
CA THR A 250 -16.94 -34.67 13.07
C THR A 250 -16.60 -36.00 12.38
N LYS A 251 -17.59 -36.79 11.97
CA LYS A 251 -17.37 -37.96 11.09
C LYS A 251 -16.90 -37.56 9.69
N GLN A 252 -17.41 -36.47 9.10
CA GLN A 252 -16.92 -35.96 7.81
C GLN A 252 -15.48 -35.44 7.90
N ILE A 253 -15.14 -34.78 9.01
CA ILE A 253 -13.77 -34.32 9.32
C ILE A 253 -12.82 -35.53 9.45
N ALA A 254 -13.20 -36.55 10.21
CA ALA A 254 -12.38 -37.76 10.37
C ALA A 254 -12.13 -38.48 9.03
N LYS A 255 -13.13 -38.54 8.14
CA LYS A 255 -12.99 -39.09 6.78
C LYS A 255 -12.00 -38.31 5.89
N LEU A 256 -11.63 -37.07 6.22
CA LEU A 256 -10.74 -36.24 5.39
C LEU A 256 -9.27 -36.72 5.42
N ALA A 257 -8.88 -37.44 6.48
CA ALA A 257 -7.51 -37.91 6.70
C ALA A 257 -6.48 -36.77 6.48
N ILE A 258 -6.58 -35.73 7.31
CA ILE A 258 -5.71 -34.55 7.27
C ILE A 258 -4.26 -34.99 7.61
N PRO A 259 -3.25 -34.64 6.79
CA PRO A 259 -1.85 -34.97 7.08
C PRO A 259 -1.38 -34.36 8.41
N ASN A 260 -0.59 -35.12 9.17
CA ASN A 260 0.00 -34.63 10.40
C ASN A 260 1.32 -33.89 10.12
N VAL A 261 1.25 -32.57 9.96
CA VAL A 261 2.42 -31.71 9.70
C VAL A 261 3.34 -31.49 10.91
N ASP A 262 2.96 -31.95 12.10
CA ASP A 262 3.82 -31.92 13.29
C ASP A 262 4.80 -33.12 13.35
N ILE A 263 4.74 -34.04 12.37
CA ILE A 263 5.71 -35.13 12.19
C ILE A 263 6.79 -34.68 11.20
N TYR A 264 8.02 -34.69 11.67
CA TYR A 264 9.22 -34.45 10.85
C TYR A 264 10.07 -35.72 10.86
N GLU A 265 10.64 -36.12 9.72
CA GLU A 265 11.58 -37.26 9.65
C GLU A 265 12.94 -36.85 10.25
N SER A 266 13.01 -36.94 11.58
CA SER A 266 13.96 -36.21 12.43
C SER A 266 15.33 -36.89 12.56
N ALA A 267 15.99 -37.19 11.44
CA ALA A 267 17.30 -37.86 11.44
C ALA A 267 18.46 -37.03 10.86
N ASN A 268 18.35 -36.45 9.65
CA ASN A 268 19.54 -35.97 8.91
C ASN A 268 19.42 -34.67 8.09
N ILE A 269 18.28 -33.95 8.07
CA ILE A 269 18.11 -32.76 7.21
C ILE A 269 18.26 -31.46 8.03
N ALA A 270 19.49 -30.95 8.11
CA ALA A 270 19.79 -29.66 8.72
C ALA A 270 19.65 -28.52 7.68
N ILE A 271 18.59 -27.72 7.78
CA ILE A 271 18.25 -26.63 6.81
C ILE A 271 19.35 -25.57 6.67
N ALA A 272 20.18 -25.42 7.72
CA ALA A 272 21.55 -24.91 7.68
C ALA A 272 22.25 -25.40 8.96
N ASP A 273 23.55 -25.12 9.09
CA ASP A 273 24.25 -25.20 10.39
C ASP A 273 23.81 -24.04 11.30
N TYR A 274 22.56 -24.09 11.75
CA TYR A 274 21.99 -23.17 12.74
C TYR A 274 22.43 -23.56 14.17
N THR A 275 23.73 -23.85 14.38
CA THR A 275 24.34 -24.53 15.55
C THR A 275 24.05 -23.95 16.94
N LYS A 276 23.30 -22.85 17.03
CA LYS A 276 22.94 -22.20 18.30
C LYS A 276 21.44 -22.18 18.58
N ARG A 277 20.53 -22.56 17.65
CA ARG A 277 19.07 -22.50 17.87
C ARG A 277 18.69 -23.38 19.07
N HIS A 278 17.95 -22.82 20.03
CA HIS A 278 17.34 -23.63 21.11
C HIS A 278 16.41 -24.72 20.56
N ARG A 279 15.87 -24.54 19.34
CA ARG A 279 15.30 -25.60 18.49
C ARG A 279 15.60 -25.33 17.01
N VAL A 280 16.29 -26.24 16.34
CA VAL A 280 16.34 -26.25 14.86
C VAL A 280 14.96 -26.65 14.36
N PRO A 281 14.26 -25.84 13.54
CA PRO A 281 13.02 -26.29 12.91
C PRO A 281 13.41 -27.39 11.92
N ALA A 282 12.78 -28.56 12.04
CA ALA A 282 12.96 -29.61 11.05
C ALA A 282 12.21 -29.28 9.75
N MET A 283 12.61 -29.88 8.64
CA MET A 283 11.96 -29.71 7.34
C MET A 283 10.74 -30.61 7.28
N GLN A 284 9.57 -30.05 6.98
CA GLN A 284 8.41 -30.88 6.62
C GLN A 284 8.73 -31.59 5.31
N VAL A 285 8.35 -32.86 5.15
CA VAL A 285 8.43 -33.53 3.85
C VAL A 285 7.40 -32.91 2.90
N ALA A 286 7.77 -32.71 1.64
CA ALA A 286 6.88 -32.24 0.58
C ALA A 286 5.66 -33.18 0.46
N LEU A 287 4.45 -32.63 0.47
CA LEU A 287 3.21 -33.40 0.38
C LEU A 287 2.77 -33.52 -1.07
N LYS A 288 2.04 -34.59 -1.39
CA LYS A 288 1.34 -34.70 -2.68
C LYS A 288 0.29 -33.60 -2.83
N PRO A 289 -0.07 -33.15 -4.04
CA PRO A 289 -1.02 -32.06 -4.25
C PRO A 289 -2.36 -32.21 -3.52
N ASP A 290 -2.95 -33.42 -3.51
CA ASP A 290 -4.22 -33.67 -2.81
C ASP A 290 -4.10 -33.73 -1.28
N ASP A 291 -2.92 -33.99 -0.73
CA ASP A 291 -2.66 -33.92 0.72
C ASP A 291 -2.38 -32.49 1.16
N SER A 292 -1.57 -31.76 0.38
CA SER A 292 -1.33 -30.32 0.54
C SER A 292 -2.64 -29.51 0.52
N LYS A 293 -3.53 -29.79 -0.44
CA LYS A 293 -4.84 -29.14 -0.58
C LYS A 293 -5.74 -29.32 0.65
N LYS A 294 -5.61 -30.42 1.41
CA LYS A 294 -6.36 -30.60 2.69
C LYS A 294 -5.92 -29.62 3.78
N LEU A 295 -4.74 -29.02 3.64
CA LEU A 295 -4.13 -28.05 4.56
C LEU A 295 -4.30 -26.60 4.08
N MET A 296 -5.12 -26.36 3.06
CA MET A 296 -5.53 -25.03 2.60
C MET A 296 -6.96 -24.69 3.06
N GLN A 297 -7.22 -23.40 3.28
CA GLN A 297 -8.56 -22.81 3.48
C GLN A 297 -8.82 -21.76 2.41
N VAL A 298 -10.03 -21.75 1.85
CA VAL A 298 -10.64 -20.65 1.08
C VAL A 298 -11.96 -20.25 1.76
N PRO A 299 -12.58 -19.09 1.46
CA PRO A 299 -13.89 -18.76 2.01
C PRO A 299 -14.96 -19.80 1.64
N ALA A 300 -15.93 -20.04 2.51
CA ALA A 300 -16.83 -21.22 2.45
C ALA A 300 -17.62 -21.38 1.13
N ASP A 301 -17.83 -20.29 0.38
CA ASP A 301 -18.49 -20.29 -0.94
C ASP A 301 -17.59 -20.70 -2.12
N PHE A 302 -16.30 -21.00 -1.88
CA PHE A 302 -15.31 -21.31 -2.91
C PHE A 302 -14.74 -22.72 -2.75
N ASP A 303 -14.21 -23.27 -3.84
CA ASP A 303 -13.43 -24.52 -3.86
C ASP A 303 -12.07 -24.29 -4.52
N ILE A 304 -11.07 -25.11 -4.14
CA ILE A 304 -9.75 -25.17 -4.77
C ILE A 304 -9.72 -26.36 -5.75
N GLN A 305 -9.36 -26.08 -7.00
CA GLN A 305 -9.12 -27.06 -8.04
C GLN A 305 -7.64 -27.02 -8.44
N LEU A 306 -7.00 -28.18 -8.58
CA LEU A 306 -5.63 -28.26 -9.10
C LEU A 306 -5.69 -28.30 -10.63
N PHE A 307 -4.96 -27.41 -11.31
CA PHE A 307 -4.86 -27.38 -12.77
C PHE A 307 -3.60 -28.10 -13.26
N ALA A 308 -2.43 -27.75 -12.72
CA ALA A 308 -1.14 -28.34 -13.06
C ALA A 308 -0.26 -28.49 -11.80
N ALA A 309 0.66 -29.46 -11.81
CA ALA A 309 1.58 -29.72 -10.71
C ALA A 309 2.86 -30.40 -11.22
N GLU A 310 3.80 -30.64 -10.31
CA GLU A 310 4.94 -31.51 -10.54
C GLU A 310 4.52 -32.95 -10.94
N PRO A 311 5.29 -33.63 -11.81
CA PRO A 311 6.56 -33.23 -12.43
C PRO A 311 6.41 -32.42 -13.74
N ASP A 312 5.18 -32.20 -14.23
CA ASP A 312 4.96 -31.55 -15.52
C ASP A 312 5.33 -30.06 -15.52
N ILE A 313 5.23 -29.43 -14.34
CA ILE A 313 5.70 -28.06 -14.07
C ILE A 313 6.53 -28.02 -12.78
N THR A 314 7.39 -27.01 -12.64
CA THR A 314 8.13 -26.68 -11.42
C THR A 314 8.19 -25.16 -11.27
N ASN A 315 8.38 -24.64 -10.05
CA ASN A 315 8.72 -23.24 -9.75
C ASN A 315 8.07 -22.18 -10.71
N PRO A 316 6.74 -22.04 -10.73
CA PRO A 316 6.07 -21.04 -11.58
C PRO A 316 6.18 -19.62 -10.98
N ILE A 317 6.94 -18.71 -11.61
CA ILE A 317 7.08 -17.31 -11.15
C ILE A 317 5.83 -16.50 -11.52
N ALA A 318 5.40 -16.62 -12.77
CA ALA A 318 4.35 -15.78 -13.36
C ALA A 318 3.45 -16.59 -14.29
N MET A 319 2.23 -16.07 -14.50
CA MET A 319 1.22 -16.64 -15.38
C MET A 319 0.80 -15.57 -16.39
N ALA A 320 0.24 -16.00 -17.52
CA ALA A 320 -0.53 -15.17 -18.45
C ALA A 320 -1.46 -16.09 -19.26
N TRP A 321 -2.40 -15.51 -20.03
CA TRP A 321 -3.17 -16.27 -21.03
C TRP A 321 -3.14 -15.58 -22.38
N ASP A 322 -3.04 -16.38 -23.45
CA ASP A 322 -3.13 -15.90 -24.83
C ASP A 322 -4.60 -15.62 -25.24
N GLU A 323 -4.81 -15.03 -26.42
CA GLU A 323 -6.15 -14.77 -26.95
C GLU A 323 -6.99 -16.03 -27.26
N ARG A 324 -6.44 -17.23 -27.08
CA ARG A 324 -7.15 -18.52 -27.14
C ARG A 324 -7.57 -19.04 -25.75
N GLY A 325 -7.21 -18.31 -24.68
CA GLY A 325 -7.52 -18.65 -23.29
C GLY A 325 -6.63 -19.74 -22.69
N ARG A 326 -5.49 -20.07 -23.32
CA ARG A 326 -4.57 -21.11 -22.82
C ARG A 326 -3.69 -20.53 -21.72
N LEU A 327 -3.38 -21.31 -20.68
CA LEU A 327 -2.45 -20.86 -19.64
C LEU A 327 -1.03 -20.91 -20.18
N TRP A 328 -0.28 -19.84 -19.94
CA TRP A 328 1.17 -19.79 -20.13
C TRP A 328 1.79 -19.56 -18.75
N ILE A 329 2.87 -20.29 -18.43
CA ILE A 329 3.65 -20.09 -17.20
C ILE A 329 5.10 -19.74 -17.51
N VAL A 330 5.67 -18.87 -16.69
CA VAL A 330 7.11 -18.67 -16.56
C VAL A 330 7.62 -19.63 -15.49
N GLU A 331 8.45 -20.58 -15.88
CA GLU A 331 9.03 -21.61 -15.02
C GLU A 331 10.54 -21.36 -14.86
N SER A 332 11.01 -21.26 -13.60
CA SER A 332 12.41 -20.95 -13.30
C SER A 332 13.08 -21.99 -12.40
N VAL A 333 14.18 -22.54 -12.92
CA VAL A 333 15.08 -23.50 -12.28
C VAL A 333 16.34 -22.79 -11.78
N ASP A 334 16.76 -21.72 -12.46
CA ASP A 334 17.99 -20.98 -12.18
C ASP A 334 17.83 -19.92 -11.05
N TYR A 335 16.59 -19.48 -10.77
CA TYR A 335 16.32 -18.57 -9.64
C TYR A 335 16.56 -19.25 -8.28
N PRO A 336 17.16 -18.57 -7.28
CA PRO A 336 17.58 -17.18 -7.28
C PRO A 336 19.08 -16.96 -7.51
N ASN A 337 19.89 -18.00 -7.68
CA ASN A 337 21.36 -17.93 -7.49
C ASN A 337 22.20 -18.28 -8.72
N THR A 338 21.61 -18.75 -9.82
CA THR A 338 22.34 -19.26 -10.99
C THR A 338 22.20 -18.29 -12.17
N PHE A 339 23.01 -17.24 -12.22
CA PHE A 339 22.97 -16.28 -13.33
C PHE A 339 23.84 -16.77 -14.49
N LEU A 340 23.21 -17.27 -15.55
CA LEU A 340 23.90 -17.80 -16.73
C LEU A 340 23.82 -16.79 -17.88
N GLU A 341 24.99 -16.34 -18.34
CA GLU A 341 25.08 -15.45 -19.50
C GLU A 341 24.51 -16.17 -20.75
N THR A 342 23.90 -15.41 -21.66
CA THR A 342 23.02 -15.99 -22.69
C THR A 342 23.77 -16.52 -23.92
N ASP A 343 24.45 -17.66 -23.78
CA ASP A 343 25.04 -18.44 -24.88
C ASP A 343 24.60 -19.92 -24.92
N GLY A 344 23.49 -20.24 -24.23
CA GLY A 344 22.80 -21.53 -24.31
C GLY A 344 22.82 -22.37 -23.03
N ALA A 345 23.43 -21.86 -21.95
CA ALA A 345 23.52 -22.54 -20.66
C ALA A 345 22.27 -22.39 -19.76
N ALA A 346 21.47 -21.33 -19.92
CA ALA A 346 20.33 -21.04 -19.05
C ALA A 346 19.15 -22.03 -19.25
N ASN A 347 18.44 -22.34 -18.17
CA ASN A 347 17.49 -23.46 -18.08
C ASN A 347 16.01 -23.03 -18.01
N ASP A 348 15.76 -21.76 -17.69
CA ASP A 348 14.40 -21.23 -17.49
C ASP A 348 13.63 -21.14 -18.81
N ARG A 349 12.31 -21.23 -18.70
CA ARG A 349 11.43 -21.51 -19.85
C ARG A 349 10.02 -20.98 -19.68
N ILE A 350 9.36 -20.78 -20.81
CA ILE A 350 7.93 -20.50 -20.90
C ILE A 350 7.23 -21.74 -21.43
N LYS A 351 6.25 -22.24 -20.68
CA LYS A 351 5.40 -23.39 -21.05
C LYS A 351 3.96 -22.95 -21.29
N ILE A 352 3.34 -23.51 -22.32
CA ILE A 352 1.88 -23.49 -22.52
C ILE A 352 1.30 -24.75 -21.86
N CYS A 353 0.29 -24.57 -21.02
CA CYS A 353 -0.42 -25.63 -20.30
C CYS A 353 -1.86 -25.69 -20.81
N GLU A 354 -2.26 -26.82 -21.40
CA GLU A 354 -3.56 -27.02 -22.04
C GLU A 354 -4.31 -28.20 -21.40
N ASP A 355 -5.57 -27.97 -21.06
CA ASP A 355 -6.58 -29.00 -20.82
C ASP A 355 -7.21 -29.35 -22.18
N THR A 356 -6.89 -30.53 -22.72
CA THR A 356 -7.38 -30.95 -24.05
C THR A 356 -8.58 -31.88 -23.97
N ASN A 357 -8.91 -32.36 -22.77
CA ASN A 357 -10.00 -33.31 -22.52
C ASN A 357 -11.24 -32.68 -21.83
N GLY A 358 -11.07 -31.54 -21.17
CA GLY A 358 -12.12 -30.75 -20.52
C GLY A 358 -12.41 -31.10 -19.05
N ASP A 359 -11.54 -31.85 -18.37
CA ASP A 359 -11.72 -32.22 -16.95
C ASP A 359 -11.30 -31.14 -15.95
N GLY A 360 -10.72 -30.04 -16.43
CA GLY A 360 -10.23 -28.92 -15.63
C GLY A 360 -8.76 -29.03 -15.19
N ARG A 361 -7.99 -29.96 -15.77
CA ARG A 361 -6.54 -30.15 -15.52
C ARG A 361 -5.76 -30.05 -16.83
N ALA A 362 -4.53 -29.56 -16.76
CA ALA A 362 -3.63 -29.61 -17.90
C ALA A 362 -3.18 -31.06 -18.16
N ASP A 363 -3.30 -31.50 -19.42
CA ASP A 363 -2.83 -32.80 -19.91
C ASP A 363 -1.77 -32.67 -21.02
N LYS A 364 -1.62 -31.46 -21.59
CA LYS A 364 -0.62 -31.14 -22.62
C LYS A 364 0.24 -29.95 -22.19
N PHE A 365 1.55 -30.13 -22.32
CA PHE A 365 2.56 -29.14 -21.96
C PHE A 365 3.49 -28.90 -23.14
N THR A 366 3.57 -27.64 -23.61
CA THR A 366 4.39 -27.25 -24.77
C THR A 366 5.42 -26.21 -24.34
N ILE A 367 6.71 -26.45 -24.57
CA ILE A 367 7.74 -25.41 -24.34
C ILE A 367 7.70 -24.44 -25.51
N PHE A 368 7.25 -23.21 -25.25
CA PHE A 368 7.23 -22.14 -26.24
C PHE A 368 8.62 -21.51 -26.42
N ALA A 369 9.34 -21.30 -25.31
CA ALA A 369 10.70 -20.78 -25.32
C ALA A 369 11.51 -21.36 -24.15
N ASP A 370 12.78 -21.68 -24.41
CA ASP A 370 13.79 -22.10 -23.44
C ASP A 370 14.89 -21.03 -23.32
N LYS A 371 15.97 -21.32 -22.57
CA LYS A 371 17.18 -20.48 -22.48
C LYS A 371 16.84 -19.03 -22.09
N LEU A 372 15.97 -18.91 -21.10
CA LEU A 372 15.68 -17.64 -20.41
C LEU A 372 16.56 -17.58 -19.16
N ASN A 373 16.92 -16.38 -18.73
CA ASN A 373 17.83 -16.17 -17.61
C ASN A 373 17.08 -15.42 -16.50
N ILE A 374 16.47 -16.17 -15.57
CA ILE A 374 15.65 -15.63 -14.48
C ILE A 374 14.55 -14.68 -15.01
N PRO A 375 13.63 -15.17 -15.87
CA PRO A 375 12.45 -14.43 -16.28
C PRO A 375 11.48 -14.25 -15.11
N THR A 376 11.02 -13.02 -14.89
CA THR A 376 10.20 -12.65 -13.72
C THR A 376 8.74 -12.37 -14.06
N SER A 377 8.43 -12.09 -15.33
CA SER A 377 7.08 -11.77 -15.81
C SER A 377 7.02 -11.79 -17.33
N MET A 378 5.80 -11.84 -17.88
CA MET A 378 5.56 -11.83 -19.33
C MET A 378 4.22 -11.18 -19.67
N VAL A 379 4.12 -10.57 -20.86
CA VAL A 379 2.89 -9.92 -21.35
C VAL A 379 2.75 -10.05 -22.87
N PHE A 380 1.55 -10.38 -23.35
CA PHE A 380 1.27 -10.49 -24.79
C PHE A 380 1.16 -9.12 -25.46
N ALA A 381 1.89 -8.92 -26.57
CA ALA A 381 1.78 -7.74 -27.43
C ALA A 381 2.40 -8.01 -28.82
N ASN A 382 1.99 -7.24 -29.83
CA ASN A 382 2.49 -7.29 -31.22
C ASN A 382 2.45 -8.71 -31.86
N GLY A 383 1.45 -9.51 -31.49
CA GLY A 383 1.34 -10.92 -31.86
C GLY A 383 2.50 -11.80 -31.37
N GLY A 384 3.09 -11.46 -30.22
CA GLY A 384 4.11 -12.23 -29.51
C GLY A 384 4.02 -11.95 -28.00
N VAL A 385 5.11 -12.18 -27.27
CA VAL A 385 5.20 -11.96 -25.82
C VAL A 385 6.47 -11.18 -25.47
N VAL A 386 6.35 -10.17 -24.61
CA VAL A 386 7.48 -9.46 -23.99
C VAL A 386 7.74 -10.08 -22.62
N VAL A 387 9.00 -10.45 -22.35
CA VAL A 387 9.46 -11.11 -21.13
C VAL A 387 10.44 -10.19 -20.39
N SER A 388 10.24 -10.01 -19.08
CA SER A 388 11.22 -9.33 -18.22
C SER A 388 12.25 -10.34 -17.70
N MET A 389 13.52 -10.19 -18.08
CA MET A 389 14.62 -11.04 -17.58
C MET A 389 15.95 -10.27 -17.50
N ALA A 390 16.30 -9.75 -16.31
CA ALA A 390 17.42 -8.83 -16.17
C ALA A 390 18.75 -9.43 -16.71
N PRO A 391 19.55 -8.67 -17.48
CA PRO A 391 19.48 -7.22 -17.70
C PRO A 391 18.59 -6.75 -18.87
N HIS A 392 17.83 -7.65 -19.50
CA HIS A 392 17.10 -7.40 -20.75
C HIS A 392 15.57 -7.49 -20.61
N PHE A 393 14.84 -6.75 -21.43
CA PHE A 393 13.49 -7.18 -21.85
C PHE A 393 13.60 -7.79 -23.23
N VAL A 394 12.96 -8.94 -23.42
CA VAL A 394 13.08 -9.73 -24.64
C VAL A 394 11.71 -9.98 -25.23
N PHE A 395 11.56 -9.65 -26.51
CA PHE A 395 10.40 -9.99 -27.31
C PHE A 395 10.60 -11.37 -27.94
N LEU A 396 9.61 -12.24 -27.77
CA LEU A 396 9.56 -13.60 -28.31
C LEU A 396 8.30 -13.76 -29.14
N LYS A 397 8.39 -14.47 -30.28
CA LYS A 397 7.24 -14.68 -31.16
C LYS A 397 7.38 -15.94 -31.99
N ASP A 398 6.25 -16.59 -32.21
CA ASP A 398 6.05 -17.63 -33.24
C ASP A 398 5.54 -16.97 -34.52
N THR A 399 6.17 -17.25 -35.66
CA THR A 399 5.73 -16.77 -36.99
C THR A 399 5.18 -17.88 -37.90
N ASN A 400 5.26 -19.14 -37.49
CA ASN A 400 4.92 -20.31 -38.30
C ASN A 400 3.72 -21.12 -37.78
N GLY A 401 3.38 -21.00 -36.49
CA GLY A 401 2.21 -21.61 -35.86
C GLY A 401 2.46 -22.95 -35.17
N ASP A 402 3.72 -23.33 -34.89
CA ASP A 402 4.08 -24.55 -34.15
C ASP A 402 4.08 -24.39 -32.61
N ASP A 403 3.60 -23.24 -32.11
CA ASP A 403 3.59 -22.85 -30.70
C ASP A 403 5.01 -22.74 -30.10
N LYS A 404 6.02 -22.33 -30.90
CA LYS A 404 7.39 -22.04 -30.45
C LYS A 404 7.94 -20.71 -30.95
N ALA A 405 8.78 -20.07 -30.15
CA ALA A 405 9.42 -18.83 -30.51
C ALA A 405 10.53 -19.03 -31.56
N ASP A 406 10.29 -18.56 -32.79
CA ASP A 406 11.29 -18.47 -33.88
C ASP A 406 11.91 -17.07 -33.99
N VAL A 407 11.29 -16.06 -33.37
CA VAL A 407 11.85 -14.70 -33.19
C VAL A 407 12.25 -14.49 -31.72
N ARG A 408 13.46 -13.95 -31.51
CA ARG A 408 13.96 -13.47 -30.22
C ARG A 408 14.71 -12.14 -30.41
N GLU A 409 14.26 -11.09 -29.73
CA GLU A 409 14.83 -9.74 -29.84
C GLU A 409 14.97 -9.07 -28.46
N ASN A 410 16.16 -8.57 -28.12
CA ASN A 410 16.35 -7.74 -26.92
C ASN A 410 15.84 -6.32 -27.21
N ILE A 411 14.65 -5.98 -26.70
CA ILE A 411 13.99 -4.68 -26.96
C ILE A 411 14.39 -3.59 -25.95
N MET A 412 14.98 -3.97 -24.81
CA MET A 412 15.49 -3.05 -23.80
C MET A 412 16.65 -3.69 -23.03
N THR A 413 17.63 -2.89 -22.63
CA THR A 413 18.77 -3.31 -21.80
C THR A 413 19.05 -2.23 -20.75
N GLY A 414 19.43 -2.63 -19.54
CA GLY A 414 19.81 -1.71 -18.45
C GLY A 414 19.18 -2.03 -17.10
N TRP A 415 18.41 -3.12 -16.99
CA TRP A 415 17.88 -3.61 -15.72
C TRP A 415 19.00 -4.19 -14.85
N ASP A 416 18.98 -3.93 -13.55
CA ASP A 416 20.04 -4.42 -12.65
C ASP A 416 19.96 -5.93 -12.44
N LYS A 417 21.12 -6.56 -12.25
CA LYS A 417 21.30 -7.97 -11.89
C LYS A 417 21.97 -8.18 -10.52
N ASN A 418 22.23 -7.11 -9.76
CA ASN A 418 22.93 -7.17 -8.46
C ASN A 418 22.22 -8.06 -7.42
N ASP A 419 20.90 -8.23 -7.51
CA ASP A 419 20.18 -9.30 -6.82
C ASP A 419 18.87 -9.64 -7.55
N THR A 420 18.44 -10.89 -7.42
CA THR A 420 17.35 -11.48 -8.20
C THR A 420 15.93 -11.27 -7.64
N HIS A 421 15.76 -11.06 -6.33
CA HIS A 421 14.41 -10.93 -5.74
C HIS A 421 13.78 -9.55 -5.91
N PHE A 422 14.51 -8.61 -6.49
CA PHE A 422 14.08 -7.22 -6.67
C PHE A 422 14.19 -6.73 -8.12
N GLY A 423 14.27 -7.63 -9.10
CA GLY A 423 14.27 -7.27 -10.52
C GLY A 423 13.00 -6.53 -11.00
N PRO A 424 12.92 -6.17 -12.29
CA PRO A 424 11.66 -5.78 -12.92
C PRO A 424 10.65 -6.92 -12.86
N SER A 425 9.35 -6.63 -12.67
CA SER A 425 8.30 -7.66 -12.59
C SER A 425 6.89 -7.11 -12.91
N ASN A 426 5.88 -7.99 -12.87
CA ASN A 426 4.46 -7.70 -13.07
C ASN A 426 4.17 -6.89 -14.35
N LEU A 427 4.59 -7.40 -15.51
CA LEU A 427 4.25 -6.79 -16.80
C LEU A 427 2.76 -6.97 -17.11
N GLN A 428 2.06 -5.88 -17.40
CA GLN A 428 0.63 -5.90 -17.76
C GLN A 428 0.35 -4.99 -18.97
N TYR A 429 -0.57 -5.40 -19.84
CA TYR A 429 -1.02 -4.55 -20.95
C TYR A 429 -2.06 -3.55 -20.42
N GLY A 430 -1.71 -2.27 -20.40
CA GLY A 430 -2.55 -1.22 -19.82
C GLY A 430 -3.54 -0.60 -20.81
N PHE A 431 -4.57 0.05 -20.27
CA PHE A 431 -5.62 0.73 -21.06
C PHE A 431 -5.06 1.74 -22.08
N ASN A 432 -3.95 2.41 -21.76
CA ASN A 432 -3.28 3.34 -22.68
C ASN A 432 -2.54 2.67 -23.86
N ASN A 433 -2.66 1.35 -24.02
CA ASN A 433 -2.02 0.51 -25.06
C ASN A 433 -0.49 0.43 -24.91
N LYS A 434 0.00 0.64 -23.69
CA LYS A 434 1.39 0.44 -23.27
C LYS A 434 1.52 -0.77 -22.35
N ILE A 435 2.71 -1.34 -22.28
CA ILE A 435 3.09 -2.26 -21.21
C ILE A 435 3.39 -1.43 -19.95
N TRP A 436 2.75 -1.79 -18.85
CA TRP A 436 3.06 -1.30 -17.51
C TRP A 436 3.88 -2.34 -16.76
N GLY A 437 4.68 -1.91 -15.79
CA GLY A 437 5.43 -2.81 -14.92
C GLY A 437 6.00 -2.09 -13.70
N VAL A 438 6.59 -2.88 -12.80
CA VAL A 438 7.24 -2.39 -11.58
C VAL A 438 8.68 -2.92 -11.48
N VAL A 439 9.46 -2.35 -10.56
CA VAL A 439 10.86 -2.75 -10.31
C VAL A 439 11.28 -2.47 -8.86
N GLY A 440 12.06 -3.38 -8.27
CA GLY A 440 12.66 -3.24 -6.94
C GLY A 440 14.15 -2.83 -6.90
N SER A 441 14.86 -2.94 -8.03
CA SER A 441 16.27 -2.61 -8.20
C SER A 441 16.56 -2.12 -9.61
N GLY A 442 15.87 -1.06 -9.98
CA GLY A 442 16.38 -0.03 -10.85
C GLY A 442 16.64 -0.37 -12.30
N PHE A 443 17.10 0.69 -12.95
CA PHE A 443 17.47 0.70 -14.35
C PHE A 443 18.54 1.77 -14.53
N SER A 444 19.57 1.45 -15.30
CA SER A 444 20.58 2.40 -15.74
C SER A 444 20.99 2.06 -17.17
N GLY A 445 20.44 2.80 -18.13
CA GLY A 445 20.66 2.52 -19.54
C GLY A 445 19.99 3.51 -20.48
N THR A 446 20.14 3.25 -21.78
CA THR A 446 19.52 4.02 -22.85
C THR A 446 18.30 3.26 -23.37
N THR A 447 17.15 3.93 -23.38
CA THR A 447 15.91 3.44 -24.00
C THR A 447 16.04 3.30 -25.51
N ARG A 448 15.14 2.54 -26.15
CA ARG A 448 15.17 2.32 -27.60
C ARG A 448 15.03 3.61 -28.42
N ASP A 449 14.37 4.63 -27.87
CA ASP A 449 14.26 5.98 -28.45
C ASP A 449 15.36 6.95 -28.00
N GLY A 450 16.48 6.45 -27.48
CA GLY A 450 17.72 7.22 -27.24
C GLY A 450 17.76 8.04 -25.95
N LYS A 451 16.76 7.92 -25.06
CA LYS A 451 16.76 8.61 -23.76
C LYS A 451 17.53 7.81 -22.73
N ASN A 452 18.52 8.44 -22.09
CA ASN A 452 19.21 7.88 -20.93
C ASN A 452 18.32 7.99 -19.68
N LEU A 453 18.09 6.88 -18.99
CA LEU A 453 17.29 6.83 -17.76
C LEU A 453 18.09 6.18 -16.63
N ASN A 454 17.91 6.73 -15.42
CA ASN A 454 18.42 6.16 -14.18
C ASN A 454 17.35 6.29 -13.08
N PHE A 455 16.90 5.16 -12.53
CA PHE A 455 15.91 5.10 -11.44
C PHE A 455 16.12 3.82 -10.60
N ARG A 456 15.48 3.72 -9.42
CA ARG A 456 15.76 2.65 -8.45
C ARG A 456 14.56 1.75 -8.09
N THR A 457 13.45 2.30 -7.63
CA THR A 457 12.25 1.51 -7.29
C THR A 457 11.06 2.25 -7.81
N GLY A 458 10.09 1.58 -8.43
CA GLY A 458 8.92 2.32 -8.92
C GLY A 458 8.05 1.58 -9.90
N VAL A 459 7.10 2.35 -10.45
CA VAL A 459 6.18 1.95 -11.51
C VAL A 459 6.49 2.74 -12.79
N TYR A 460 6.41 2.08 -13.93
CA TYR A 460 6.69 2.65 -15.25
C TYR A 460 5.70 2.14 -16.31
N ASN A 461 5.68 2.80 -17.47
CA ASN A 461 5.11 2.22 -18.69
C ASN A 461 5.99 2.45 -19.91
N VAL A 462 5.84 1.60 -20.92
CA VAL A 462 6.64 1.59 -22.15
C VAL A 462 5.79 1.10 -23.32
N ASN A 463 6.07 1.55 -24.55
CA ASN A 463 5.40 1.00 -25.72
C ASN A 463 5.82 -0.47 -25.91
N PRO A 464 4.97 -1.33 -26.52
CA PRO A 464 5.29 -2.74 -26.76
C PRO A 464 6.58 -3.05 -27.56
N ASP A 465 7.15 -2.07 -28.26
CA ASP A 465 8.41 -2.18 -29.02
C ASP A 465 9.66 -1.77 -28.21
N GLY A 466 9.50 -1.31 -26.97
CA GLY A 466 10.57 -0.80 -26.11
C GLY A 466 10.82 0.71 -26.21
N THR A 467 10.06 1.45 -27.02
CA THR A 467 10.14 2.92 -27.13
C THR A 467 9.25 3.63 -26.12
N GLY A 468 9.44 4.95 -25.94
CA GLY A 468 8.45 5.79 -25.27
C GLY A 468 8.25 5.48 -23.78
N PHE A 469 9.33 5.03 -23.14
CA PHE A 469 9.38 4.72 -21.71
C PHE A 469 9.06 5.98 -20.87
N ASP A 470 8.16 5.86 -19.90
CA ASP A 470 7.84 6.88 -18.90
C ASP A 470 7.98 6.27 -17.49
N PHE A 471 8.97 6.73 -16.73
CA PHE A 471 9.11 6.37 -15.31
C PHE A 471 8.17 7.25 -14.49
N LEU A 472 7.14 6.65 -13.91
CA LEU A 472 5.99 7.39 -13.41
C LEU A 472 6.19 7.90 -11.98
N ALA A 473 6.62 7.03 -11.07
CA ALA A 473 6.85 7.39 -9.67
C ALA A 473 7.72 6.37 -8.94
N ASN A 474 8.46 6.85 -7.92
CA ASN A 474 9.14 5.96 -6.98
C ASN A 474 8.16 5.32 -5.99
N THR A 475 8.48 4.11 -5.57
CA THR A 475 7.79 3.33 -4.52
C THR A 475 8.65 3.25 -3.24
N SER A 476 8.07 2.73 -2.16
CA SER A 476 8.70 2.61 -0.83
C SER A 476 9.94 1.72 -0.79
N ASN A 477 9.91 0.55 -1.46
CA ASN A 477 11.02 -0.42 -1.49
C ASN A 477 10.85 -1.42 -2.65
N ASN A 478 11.33 -2.66 -2.49
CA ASN A 478 11.16 -3.75 -3.46
C ASN A 478 9.68 -3.93 -3.83
N THR A 479 9.35 -3.66 -5.09
CA THR A 479 7.98 -3.60 -5.60
C THR A 479 7.69 -4.81 -6.47
N TRP A 480 6.68 -5.58 -6.08
CA TRP A 480 6.33 -6.84 -6.75
C TRP A 480 4.82 -7.02 -6.95
N GLY A 481 4.03 -5.96 -6.83
CA GLY A 481 2.62 -5.97 -7.21
C GLY A 481 2.26 -4.77 -8.05
N LEU A 482 1.45 -5.03 -9.08
CA LEU A 482 0.78 -4.04 -9.91
C LEU A 482 -0.69 -4.43 -10.04
N GLY A 483 -1.58 -3.47 -9.89
CA GLY A 483 -3.02 -3.65 -9.98
C GLY A 483 -3.66 -2.60 -10.87
N LEU A 484 -4.59 -3.02 -11.74
CA LEU A 484 -5.40 -2.14 -12.58
C LEU A 484 -6.89 -2.42 -12.32
N THR A 485 -7.67 -1.37 -12.05
CA THR A 485 -9.13 -1.45 -12.01
C THR A 485 -9.74 -1.29 -13.39
N GLU A 486 -11.01 -1.68 -13.55
CA GLU A 486 -11.78 -1.54 -14.78
C GLU A 486 -11.99 -0.07 -15.23
N ASP A 487 -11.74 0.88 -14.34
CA ASP A 487 -11.79 2.34 -14.56
C ASP A 487 -10.41 3.00 -14.49
N ASN A 488 -9.34 2.24 -14.79
CA ASN A 488 -7.98 2.72 -14.98
C ASN A 488 -7.38 3.43 -13.75
N ASN A 489 -7.67 2.96 -12.54
CA ASN A 489 -6.92 3.32 -11.32
C ASN A 489 -5.82 2.27 -11.10
N VAL A 490 -4.66 2.72 -10.60
CA VAL A 490 -3.44 1.91 -10.52
C VAL A 490 -3.02 1.72 -9.06
N PHE A 491 -2.74 0.48 -8.69
CA PHE A 491 -2.38 0.08 -7.35
C PHE A 491 -1.08 -0.74 -7.34
N ILE A 492 -0.41 -0.77 -6.19
CA ILE A 492 0.93 -1.30 -6.01
C ILE A 492 1.02 -2.05 -4.68
N SER A 493 1.79 -3.14 -4.64
CA SER A 493 2.29 -3.72 -3.39
C SER A 493 3.83 -3.72 -3.36
N THR A 494 4.39 -3.56 -2.17
CA THR A 494 5.83 -3.65 -1.92
C THR A 494 6.11 -4.50 -0.68
N ALA A 495 7.34 -4.96 -0.53
CA ALA A 495 7.80 -5.61 0.68
C ALA A 495 7.60 -4.72 1.94
N ASN A 496 7.72 -5.34 3.10
CA ASN A 496 7.82 -4.69 4.41
C ASN A 496 6.60 -3.80 4.78
N ASN A 497 5.45 -4.44 4.99
CA ASN A 497 4.19 -3.86 5.43
C ASN A 497 3.68 -2.72 4.53
N THR A 498 3.72 -2.91 3.21
CA THR A 498 3.05 -2.05 2.21
C THR A 498 2.33 -2.95 1.20
N HIS A 499 1.38 -3.75 1.68
CA HIS A 499 0.60 -4.65 0.85
C HIS A 499 -0.40 -3.92 -0.05
N SER A 500 -0.73 -2.65 0.23
CA SER A 500 -1.59 -1.83 -0.61
C SER A 500 -1.17 -0.35 -0.66
N ALA A 501 -0.86 0.13 -1.87
CA ALA A 501 -0.61 1.53 -2.17
C ALA A 501 -1.32 1.97 -3.46
N PHE A 502 -1.75 3.24 -3.52
CA PHE A 502 -2.43 3.85 -4.67
C PHE A 502 -1.48 4.76 -5.43
N TYR A 503 -1.34 4.55 -6.75
CA TYR A 503 -0.66 5.48 -7.64
C TYR A 503 -1.66 6.54 -8.13
N SER A 504 -1.50 7.77 -7.64
CA SER A 504 -2.43 8.88 -7.85
C SER A 504 -2.12 9.73 -9.08
N MET A 505 -0.84 10.06 -9.30
CA MET A 505 -0.38 10.89 -10.41
C MET A 505 1.14 10.80 -10.60
N PRO A 506 1.68 11.08 -11.81
CA PRO A 506 3.12 11.11 -12.06
C PRO A 506 3.91 11.99 -11.08
N ALA A 507 5.09 11.50 -10.65
CA ALA A 507 5.98 12.21 -9.71
C ALA A 507 6.40 13.59 -10.20
N ARG A 508 6.45 13.81 -11.52
CA ARG A 508 6.65 15.13 -12.14
C ARG A 508 5.68 16.22 -11.68
N TYR A 509 4.47 15.85 -11.27
CA TYR A 509 3.47 16.79 -10.76
C TYR A 509 3.60 17.07 -9.24
N MET A 510 4.42 16.29 -8.53
CA MET A 510 4.67 16.42 -7.08
C MET A 510 5.96 17.16 -6.71
N GLN A 511 6.83 17.45 -7.68
CA GLN A 511 8.18 17.95 -7.45
C GLN A 511 8.25 19.34 -6.77
N ARG A 512 7.31 20.23 -7.11
CA ARG A 512 7.19 21.54 -6.44
C ARG A 512 6.51 21.37 -5.07
N ASN A 513 7.01 22.08 -4.06
CA ASN A 513 6.44 22.06 -2.72
C ASN A 513 5.07 22.79 -2.69
N LEU A 514 4.04 22.14 -2.15
CA LEU A 514 2.78 22.76 -1.75
C LEU A 514 2.75 22.74 -0.22
N PRO A 515 2.80 23.90 0.47
CA PRO A 515 2.80 23.96 1.93
C PRO A 515 1.64 23.17 2.54
N GLY A 516 1.95 22.35 3.55
CA GLY A 516 0.96 21.53 4.26
C GLY A 516 0.43 20.30 3.49
N SER A 517 1.00 19.94 2.34
CA SER A 517 0.64 18.70 1.63
C SER A 517 1.63 17.56 1.91
N THR A 518 1.08 16.41 2.32
CA THR A 518 1.79 15.15 2.60
C THR A 518 1.69 14.10 1.48
N VAL A 519 0.75 14.27 0.54
CA VAL A 519 0.46 13.32 -0.55
C VAL A 519 1.70 12.94 -1.37
N LEU A 520 1.88 11.65 -1.56
CA LEU A 520 2.87 11.05 -2.46
C LEU A 520 2.21 10.56 -3.76
N SER A 521 3.01 10.47 -4.83
CA SER A 521 2.55 9.89 -6.10
C SER A 521 2.11 8.44 -5.96
N VAL A 522 2.90 7.62 -5.25
CA VAL A 522 2.48 6.32 -4.74
C VAL A 522 2.23 6.48 -3.24
N GLN A 523 0.95 6.55 -2.85
CA GLN A 523 0.53 6.75 -1.48
C GLN A 523 0.18 5.41 -0.84
N LYS A 524 0.78 5.12 0.32
CA LYS A 524 0.44 3.95 1.15
C LYS A 524 -1.01 4.05 1.63
N ILE A 525 -1.79 2.97 1.52
CA ILE A 525 -3.22 2.93 1.88
C ILE A 525 -3.64 1.74 2.77
N ASP A 526 -2.70 0.91 3.24
CA ASP A 526 -2.97 -0.26 4.11
C ASP A 526 -3.84 0.11 5.33
N GLY A 527 -4.92 -0.64 5.57
CA GLY A 527 -5.79 -0.47 6.72
C GLY A 527 -5.34 -1.23 7.98
N HIS A 528 -4.37 -2.15 7.82
CA HIS A 528 -3.86 -3.02 8.88
C HIS A 528 -2.44 -3.52 8.56
N TYR A 529 -1.84 -4.30 9.47
CA TYR A 529 -0.51 -4.89 9.31
C TYR A 529 -0.42 -6.36 9.72
N ASP A 530 -1.46 -6.92 10.31
CA ASP A 530 -1.45 -8.28 10.85
C ASP A 530 -1.92 -9.27 9.77
N SER A 531 -1.20 -10.38 9.60
CA SER A 531 -1.51 -11.42 8.62
C SER A 531 -2.25 -12.59 9.28
N HIS A 532 -3.31 -13.08 8.64
CA HIS A 532 -4.24 -14.05 9.23
C HIS A 532 -3.80 -15.50 8.99
N THR A 533 -2.62 -15.86 9.49
CA THR A 533 -1.98 -17.16 9.21
C THR A 533 -2.72 -18.36 9.80
N LEU A 534 -2.55 -19.55 9.20
CA LEU A 534 -3.10 -20.82 9.71
C LEU A 534 -2.04 -21.73 10.36
N THR A 535 -0.82 -21.24 10.53
CA THR A 535 0.28 -21.96 11.18
C THR A 535 1.17 -21.00 11.95
N PRO A 536 1.69 -21.36 13.15
CA PRO A 536 2.69 -20.55 13.84
C PRO A 536 4.08 -20.64 13.19
N ASN A 537 4.28 -21.54 12.21
CA ASN A 537 5.58 -21.81 11.59
C ASN A 537 5.84 -20.83 10.42
N LEU A 538 6.00 -19.55 10.77
CA LEU A 538 6.20 -18.46 9.81
C LEU A 538 7.61 -18.48 9.21
N ARG A 539 7.74 -18.03 7.95
CA ARG A 539 8.99 -18.10 7.18
C ARG A 539 9.53 -16.71 6.83
N GLN A 540 9.47 -15.79 7.79
CA GLN A 540 9.80 -14.37 7.64
C GLN A 540 11.20 -14.00 8.16
N VAL A 541 11.78 -12.93 7.62
CA VAL A 541 13.10 -12.38 8.02
C VAL A 541 13.00 -11.06 8.78
N ASP A 542 11.94 -10.32 8.51
CA ASP A 542 11.49 -9.10 9.16
C ASP A 542 9.96 -9.10 9.16
N VAL A 543 9.33 -8.17 9.90
CA VAL A 543 7.87 -7.96 9.87
C VAL A 543 7.08 -9.23 10.25
N VAL A 544 7.58 -9.97 11.25
CA VAL A 544 7.04 -11.26 11.68
C VAL A 544 5.56 -11.13 12.07
N GLY A 545 4.70 -11.92 11.43
CA GLY A 545 3.25 -11.88 11.59
C GLY A 545 2.54 -10.86 10.70
N GLY A 546 3.26 -10.05 9.92
CA GLY A 546 2.70 -9.12 8.92
C GLY A 546 3.08 -9.49 7.49
N PHE A 547 3.23 -8.48 6.62
CA PHE A 547 3.51 -8.66 5.20
C PHE A 547 4.99 -8.37 4.87
N THR A 548 5.79 -9.42 4.72
CA THR A 548 7.22 -9.34 4.35
C THR A 548 7.42 -9.21 2.84
N SER A 549 6.62 -9.93 2.05
CA SER A 549 6.81 -10.13 0.61
C SER A 549 5.48 -10.05 -0.14
N ALA A 550 4.71 -9.00 0.12
CA ALA A 550 3.44 -8.72 -0.57
C ALA A 550 3.64 -8.62 -2.10
N ALA A 551 3.23 -9.65 -2.81
CA ALA A 551 3.39 -9.84 -4.25
C ALA A 551 2.02 -9.83 -4.96
N GLY A 552 1.94 -9.17 -6.12
CA GLY A 552 0.69 -8.96 -6.86
C GLY A 552 -0.26 -7.94 -6.20
N HIS A 553 -1.15 -7.35 -7.01
CA HIS A 553 -2.26 -6.52 -6.52
C HIS A 553 -3.46 -6.63 -7.48
N HIS A 554 -3.79 -7.85 -7.91
CA HIS A 554 -4.74 -8.06 -9.02
C HIS A 554 -6.18 -7.97 -8.53
N PHE A 555 -6.97 -7.08 -9.14
CA PHE A 555 -8.39 -6.91 -8.80
C PHE A 555 -9.26 -8.03 -9.38
N TYR A 556 -10.36 -8.33 -8.68
CA TYR A 556 -11.40 -9.17 -9.26
C TYR A 556 -12.23 -8.41 -10.30
N THR A 557 -11.96 -8.64 -11.58
CA THR A 557 -12.50 -7.87 -12.72
C THR A 557 -13.38 -8.69 -13.69
N ALA A 558 -13.92 -9.82 -13.20
CA ALA A 558 -14.93 -10.64 -13.86
C ALA A 558 -16.27 -10.62 -13.08
N ARG A 559 -17.33 -11.30 -13.57
CA ARG A 559 -18.66 -11.37 -12.92
C ARG A 559 -19.02 -12.79 -12.41
N SER A 560 -18.05 -13.72 -12.36
CA SER A 560 -18.27 -15.11 -11.92
C SER A 560 -18.35 -15.26 -10.39
N PHE A 561 -17.65 -14.42 -9.61
CA PHE A 561 -17.74 -14.36 -8.15
C PHE A 561 -18.89 -13.41 -7.70
N PRO A 562 -19.28 -13.39 -6.41
CA PRO A 562 -20.25 -12.43 -5.89
C PRO A 562 -19.87 -10.96 -6.14
N LYS A 563 -20.90 -10.11 -6.30
CA LYS A 563 -20.79 -8.66 -6.53
C LYS A 563 -19.89 -7.91 -5.55
N SER A 564 -19.72 -8.41 -4.32
CA SER A 564 -18.84 -7.82 -3.29
C SER A 564 -17.35 -7.77 -3.69
N TYR A 565 -16.94 -8.58 -4.67
CA TYR A 565 -15.57 -8.64 -5.19
C TYR A 565 -15.34 -7.68 -6.37
N TRP A 566 -16.36 -7.45 -7.21
CA TRP A 566 -16.25 -6.80 -8.52
C TRP A 566 -15.60 -5.43 -8.43
N ASN A 567 -14.46 -5.26 -9.10
CA ASN A 567 -13.66 -4.02 -9.14
C ASN A 567 -13.37 -3.40 -7.76
N ARG A 568 -13.32 -4.22 -6.70
CA ARG A 568 -13.24 -3.76 -5.30
C ARG A 568 -12.27 -4.58 -4.44
N VAL A 569 -12.16 -5.88 -4.67
CA VAL A 569 -11.22 -6.75 -3.94
C VAL A 569 -10.00 -6.99 -4.82
N ALA A 570 -8.82 -6.69 -4.28
CA ALA A 570 -7.52 -7.04 -4.85
C ALA A 570 -6.90 -8.20 -4.09
N PHE A 571 -6.23 -9.10 -4.83
CA PHE A 571 -5.55 -10.26 -4.29
C PHE A 571 -4.05 -9.95 -4.17
N VAL A 572 -3.52 -10.11 -2.95
CA VAL A 572 -2.10 -9.89 -2.63
C VAL A 572 -1.53 -11.16 -2.03
N CYS A 573 -0.59 -11.78 -2.72
CA CYS A 573 0.12 -12.97 -2.25
C CYS A 573 1.12 -12.61 -1.16
N GLU A 574 1.24 -13.46 -0.14
CA GLU A 574 2.29 -13.40 0.87
C GLU A 574 2.90 -14.80 1.02
N PRO A 575 3.94 -15.12 0.22
CA PRO A 575 4.54 -16.46 0.20
C PRO A 575 5.21 -16.83 1.53
N THR A 576 5.72 -15.86 2.30
CA THR A 576 6.45 -16.14 3.56
C THR A 576 5.53 -16.57 4.71
N VAL A 577 4.22 -16.30 4.60
CA VAL A 577 3.18 -16.81 5.52
C VAL A 577 1.99 -17.49 4.82
N ARG A 578 2.21 -17.93 3.57
CA ARG A 578 1.44 -18.99 2.89
C ARG A 578 -0.01 -18.63 2.59
N LEU A 579 -0.25 -17.38 2.21
CA LEU A 579 -1.60 -16.86 2.03
C LEU A 579 -1.73 -15.92 0.82
N ILE A 580 -2.98 -15.67 0.46
CA ILE A 580 -3.42 -14.63 -0.47
C ILE A 580 -4.43 -13.79 0.30
N HIS A 581 -4.12 -12.52 0.54
CA HIS A 581 -4.96 -11.55 1.24
C HIS A 581 -6.02 -10.96 0.30
N ASN A 582 -7.24 -10.74 0.80
CA ASN A 582 -8.25 -9.89 0.15
C ASN A 582 -8.06 -8.44 0.65
N ALA A 583 -7.36 -7.61 -0.11
CA ALA A 583 -7.37 -6.18 0.12
C ALA A 583 -8.70 -5.60 -0.38
N ILE A 584 -9.59 -5.20 0.53
CA ILE A 584 -10.84 -4.52 0.15
C ILE A 584 -10.52 -3.05 -0.08
N ILE A 585 -10.64 -2.57 -1.30
CA ILE A 585 -10.30 -1.20 -1.69
C ILE A 585 -11.57 -0.36 -1.79
N GLU A 586 -11.66 0.72 -1.00
CA GLU A 586 -12.81 1.63 -1.01
C GLU A 586 -12.38 3.07 -1.34
N PRO A 587 -13.20 3.85 -2.09
CA PRO A 587 -12.90 5.25 -2.37
C PRO A 587 -12.82 6.10 -1.11
N LYS A 588 -11.77 6.93 -1.02
CA LYS A 588 -11.57 7.90 0.05
C LYS A 588 -11.10 9.22 -0.58
N GLY A 589 -12.03 10.12 -0.83
CA GLY A 589 -11.74 11.33 -1.59
C GLY A 589 -11.55 11.02 -3.09
N ALA A 590 -10.57 11.65 -3.74
CA ALA A 590 -10.08 11.27 -5.06
C ALA A 590 -9.17 10.02 -5.04
N GLY A 591 -8.69 9.63 -3.85
CA GLY A 591 -7.90 8.42 -3.61
C GLY A 591 -8.71 7.28 -2.99
N PHE A 592 -8.03 6.40 -2.27
CA PHE A 592 -8.57 5.13 -1.77
C PHE A 592 -8.05 4.79 -0.37
N ALA A 593 -8.70 3.83 0.29
CA ALA A 593 -8.25 3.17 1.51
C ALA A 593 -8.38 1.65 1.37
N GLU A 594 -7.49 0.89 2.00
CA GLU A 594 -7.65 -0.55 2.16
C GLU A 594 -8.39 -0.88 3.47
N HIS A 595 -9.18 -1.95 3.44
CA HIS A 595 -9.81 -2.58 4.57
C HIS A 595 -9.51 -4.09 4.56
N ASP A 596 -9.18 -4.62 5.73
CA ASP A 596 -8.91 -6.04 5.94
C ASP A 596 -10.09 -6.93 5.51
N GLY A 597 -9.93 -7.63 4.39
CA GLY A 597 -10.89 -8.63 3.89
C GLY A 597 -10.56 -10.08 4.25
N TRP A 598 -9.54 -10.31 5.09
CA TRP A 598 -9.01 -11.63 5.42
C TRP A 598 -8.55 -12.42 4.18
N ASN A 599 -8.14 -13.67 4.35
CA ASN A 599 -7.52 -14.42 3.26
C ASN A 599 -8.53 -14.92 2.22
N MET A 600 -8.16 -14.82 0.94
CA MET A 600 -8.76 -15.60 -0.14
C MET A 600 -8.26 -17.04 -0.14
N LEU A 601 -6.99 -17.25 0.24
CA LEU A 601 -6.39 -18.56 0.49
C LEU A 601 -5.43 -18.46 1.65
N ALA A 602 -5.38 -19.44 2.55
CA ALA A 602 -4.30 -19.60 3.51
C ALA A 602 -3.97 -21.08 3.72
N SER A 603 -2.72 -21.40 4.04
CA SER A 603 -2.26 -22.78 4.21
C SER A 603 -1.49 -23.02 5.52
N SER A 604 -1.58 -24.25 6.04
CA SER A 604 -0.70 -24.74 7.09
C SER A 604 0.35 -25.76 6.61
N ASP A 605 0.41 -26.04 5.30
CA ASP A 605 1.47 -26.85 4.68
C ASP A 605 2.75 -26.02 4.50
N GLU A 606 3.87 -26.48 5.05
CA GLU A 606 5.11 -25.71 5.09
C GLU A 606 5.87 -25.56 3.76
N TRP A 607 5.29 -26.02 2.66
CA TRP A 607 5.81 -25.80 1.31
C TRP A 607 5.01 -24.76 0.51
N VAL A 608 3.73 -24.54 0.83
CA VAL A 608 2.88 -23.62 0.07
C VAL A 608 3.40 -22.19 0.16
N GLY A 609 3.56 -21.56 -1.00
CA GLY A 609 4.11 -20.23 -1.20
C GLY A 609 3.54 -19.59 -2.48
N PRO A 610 2.33 -19.02 -2.43
CA PRO A 610 1.75 -18.33 -3.58
C PRO A 610 2.58 -17.10 -3.93
N VAL A 611 2.92 -16.93 -5.22
CA VAL A 611 3.74 -15.80 -5.72
C VAL A 611 3.02 -14.92 -6.74
N HIS A 612 1.99 -15.46 -7.41
CA HIS A 612 1.15 -14.71 -8.35
C HIS A 612 -0.28 -15.24 -8.28
N ALA A 613 -1.26 -14.34 -8.17
CA ALA A 613 -2.68 -14.69 -8.22
C ALA A 613 -3.48 -13.63 -8.98
N GLU A 614 -4.24 -14.05 -10.01
CA GLU A 614 -5.01 -13.14 -10.86
C GLU A 614 -6.23 -13.81 -11.52
N VAL A 615 -7.13 -13.01 -12.07
CA VAL A 615 -8.38 -13.51 -12.70
C VAL A 615 -8.11 -14.03 -14.09
N GLY A 616 -8.39 -15.33 -14.31
CA GLY A 616 -8.21 -15.99 -15.59
C GLY A 616 -9.38 -15.77 -16.58
N PRO A 617 -9.28 -16.34 -17.79
CA PRO A 617 -10.28 -16.19 -18.86
C PRO A 617 -11.69 -16.68 -18.48
N ASP A 618 -11.78 -17.63 -17.55
CA ASP A 618 -13.00 -18.21 -17.00
C ASP A 618 -13.65 -17.40 -15.86
N GLY A 619 -12.97 -16.33 -15.40
CA GLY A 619 -13.39 -15.53 -14.25
C GLY A 619 -13.15 -16.23 -12.91
N ALA A 620 -12.40 -17.32 -12.86
CA ALA A 620 -11.85 -17.88 -11.63
C ALA A 620 -10.59 -17.11 -11.20
N LEU A 621 -10.20 -17.22 -9.94
CA LEU A 621 -8.91 -16.74 -9.47
C LEU A 621 -7.88 -17.85 -9.65
N TRP A 622 -6.88 -17.64 -10.48
CA TRP A 622 -5.78 -18.57 -10.70
C TRP A 622 -4.61 -18.22 -9.78
N VAL A 623 -3.87 -19.23 -9.31
CA VAL A 623 -2.78 -19.08 -8.35
C VAL A 623 -1.57 -19.90 -8.79
N ALA A 624 -0.43 -19.24 -8.95
CA ALA A 624 0.88 -19.88 -9.04
C ALA A 624 1.43 -20.07 -7.62
N ASP A 625 1.52 -21.33 -7.19
CA ASP A 625 2.14 -21.76 -5.95
C ASP A 625 3.56 -22.25 -6.27
N TRP A 626 4.55 -21.53 -5.74
CA TRP A 626 5.96 -21.85 -5.87
C TRP A 626 6.34 -23.19 -5.21
N TYR A 627 5.51 -23.66 -4.28
CA TYR A 627 5.65 -24.91 -3.53
C TYR A 627 7.09 -25.23 -3.08
N ASN A 628 7.69 -24.36 -2.27
CA ASN A 628 9.06 -24.49 -1.81
C ASN A 628 9.18 -24.15 -0.31
N PHE A 629 9.89 -24.98 0.43
CA PHE A 629 10.13 -24.77 1.86
C PHE A 629 11.10 -23.61 2.14
N ILE A 630 12.09 -23.38 1.26
CA ILE A 630 13.04 -22.26 1.35
C ILE A 630 12.66 -21.21 0.31
N ILE A 631 11.72 -20.34 0.68
CA ILE A 631 11.21 -19.28 -0.18
C ILE A 631 11.92 -17.93 0.02
N GLN A 632 12.68 -17.77 1.10
CA GLN A 632 13.32 -16.50 1.43
C GLN A 632 14.56 -16.24 0.54
N HIS A 633 14.76 -14.96 0.19
CA HIS A 633 16.02 -14.48 -0.38
C HIS A 633 17.08 -14.23 0.72
N ASN A 634 16.67 -13.72 1.89
CA ASN A 634 17.55 -13.47 3.03
C ASN A 634 17.29 -14.45 4.18
N VAL A 635 18.16 -14.50 5.19
CA VAL A 635 17.98 -15.33 6.39
C VAL A 635 18.33 -14.56 7.67
N PHE A 636 17.35 -13.80 8.17
CA PHE A 636 17.22 -13.10 9.48
C PHE A 636 18.38 -12.20 9.97
N VAL A 637 18.08 -11.02 10.53
CA VAL A 637 19.08 -10.15 11.18
C VAL A 637 18.62 -9.73 12.58
N GLU A 638 19.27 -10.32 13.60
CA GLU A 638 19.39 -10.00 15.04
C GLU A 638 18.22 -9.38 15.87
N ARG A 639 17.35 -8.51 15.35
CA ARG A 639 16.53 -7.56 16.15
C ARG A 639 15.05 -7.85 16.34
N GLN A 640 14.43 -8.81 15.64
CA GLN A 640 12.95 -8.85 15.51
C GLN A 640 12.24 -10.08 16.10
N ALA A 641 12.90 -10.88 16.94
CA ALA A 641 12.25 -11.99 17.66
C ALA A 641 12.39 -11.82 19.19
N PRO A 642 11.47 -12.38 20.01
CA PRO A 642 11.66 -12.48 21.46
C PRO A 642 12.98 -13.18 21.78
N SER A 643 13.69 -12.71 22.82
CA SER A 643 15.08 -13.09 23.12
C SER A 643 15.32 -14.60 23.27
N GLU A 644 14.27 -15.37 23.58
CA GLU A 644 14.27 -16.83 23.72
C GLU A 644 14.41 -17.58 22.37
N MET A 645 14.16 -16.89 21.24
CA MET A 645 14.33 -17.39 19.87
C MET A 645 15.47 -16.71 19.10
N VAL A 646 16.20 -15.78 19.73
CA VAL A 646 17.31 -15.04 19.11
C VAL A 646 18.65 -15.72 19.36
N LEU A 647 19.49 -15.73 18.33
CA LEU A 647 20.87 -16.20 18.38
C LEU A 647 21.84 -15.09 17.99
N PRO A 648 23.10 -15.13 18.48
CA PRO A 648 24.16 -14.36 17.87
C PRO A 648 24.30 -14.78 16.40
N PHE A 649 24.05 -13.84 15.50
CA PHE A 649 24.00 -14.10 14.07
C PHE A 649 25.41 -14.27 13.48
N LYS A 650 25.53 -15.15 12.49
CA LYS A 650 26.66 -15.19 11.55
C LYS A 650 26.07 -15.18 10.15
N GLU A 651 26.54 -14.25 9.32
CA GLU A 651 26.11 -14.13 7.92
C GLU A 651 26.25 -15.47 7.20
N GLN A 652 25.17 -15.86 6.50
CA GLN A 652 25.10 -17.08 5.72
C GLN A 652 25.60 -16.81 4.29
N PRO A 653 26.16 -17.82 3.59
CA PRO A 653 26.65 -17.64 2.23
C PRO A 653 25.52 -17.20 1.28
N ARG A 654 25.89 -16.36 0.31
CA ARG A 654 25.02 -15.90 -0.77
C ARG A 654 25.58 -16.36 -2.10
N GLY A 655 24.70 -16.74 -3.02
CA GLY A 655 25.08 -17.12 -4.38
C GLY A 655 25.23 -15.90 -5.31
N GLN A 656 25.34 -16.16 -6.62
CA GLN A 656 25.61 -15.12 -7.62
C GLN A 656 24.48 -14.08 -7.74
N GLY A 657 23.24 -14.47 -7.50
CA GLY A 657 22.09 -13.57 -7.42
C GLY A 657 21.90 -12.92 -6.04
N ASN A 658 22.91 -13.00 -5.17
CA ASN A 658 22.95 -12.45 -3.80
C ASN A 658 21.88 -13.01 -2.84
N ALA A 659 21.21 -14.11 -3.20
CA ALA A 659 20.28 -14.82 -2.33
C ALA A 659 20.98 -15.85 -1.43
N PHE A 660 20.34 -16.17 -0.29
CA PHE A 660 20.73 -17.26 0.61
C PHE A 660 20.92 -18.57 -0.17
N ASP A 661 22.15 -19.08 -0.14
CA ASP A 661 22.55 -20.29 -0.83
C ASP A 661 22.43 -21.51 0.08
N SER A 662 21.72 -22.54 -0.41
CA SER A 662 21.48 -23.77 0.34
C SER A 662 21.09 -24.92 -0.59
N PRO A 663 21.70 -26.11 -0.45
CA PRO A 663 21.36 -27.31 -1.25
C PRO A 663 19.98 -27.89 -0.91
N LEU A 664 19.24 -27.27 0.01
CA LEU A 664 17.89 -27.66 0.44
C LEU A 664 16.80 -26.74 -0.10
N ARG A 665 17.16 -25.76 -0.95
CA ARG A 665 16.20 -25.01 -1.76
C ARG A 665 15.74 -25.90 -2.90
N ASP A 666 14.43 -26.10 -3.05
CA ASP A 666 13.91 -26.98 -4.08
C ASP A 666 13.89 -26.32 -5.47
N ILE A 667 13.94 -27.16 -6.51
CA ILE A 667 13.84 -26.80 -7.94
C ILE A 667 12.90 -27.73 -8.74
N ASN A 668 12.15 -28.61 -8.07
CA ASN A 668 11.45 -29.73 -8.68
C ASN A 668 9.91 -29.67 -8.53
N PHE A 669 9.41 -28.92 -7.55
CA PHE A 669 7.99 -28.80 -7.25
C PHE A 669 7.43 -27.44 -7.71
N GLY A 670 6.13 -27.38 -7.98
CA GLY A 670 5.47 -26.14 -8.39
C GLY A 670 4.06 -26.44 -8.90
N ARG A 671 3.09 -25.56 -8.60
CA ARG A 671 1.67 -25.88 -8.81
C ARG A 671 0.88 -24.68 -9.32
N VAL A 672 -0.16 -24.98 -10.08
CA VAL A 672 -1.18 -24.01 -10.48
C VAL A 672 -2.53 -24.48 -9.98
N TYR A 673 -3.19 -23.63 -9.20
CA TYR A 673 -4.53 -23.84 -8.68
C TYR A 673 -5.53 -22.85 -9.27
N ARG A 674 -6.80 -23.24 -9.31
CA ARG A 674 -7.96 -22.38 -9.56
C ARG A 674 -8.81 -22.33 -8.31
N ILE A 675 -9.16 -21.13 -7.86
CA ILE A 675 -10.15 -20.90 -6.81
C ILE A 675 -11.45 -20.48 -7.49
N VAL A 676 -12.46 -21.33 -7.39
CA VAL A 676 -13.73 -21.21 -8.13
C VAL A 676 -14.88 -20.93 -7.17
N TYR A 677 -15.82 -20.06 -7.56
CA TYR A 677 -17.04 -19.80 -6.80
C TYR A 677 -18.08 -20.90 -7.05
N LYS A 678 -18.62 -21.51 -5.98
CA LYS A 678 -19.53 -22.68 -6.05
C LYS A 678 -20.83 -22.45 -6.82
N LYS A 679 -21.28 -21.20 -6.92
CA LYS A 679 -22.49 -20.82 -7.70
C LYS A 679 -22.15 -20.07 -9.00
N ALA A 680 -20.90 -20.13 -9.48
CA ALA A 680 -20.52 -19.54 -10.76
C ALA A 680 -21.31 -20.19 -11.90
N LYS A 681 -21.59 -19.41 -12.95
CA LYS A 681 -22.17 -19.95 -14.19
C LYS A 681 -21.10 -20.83 -14.88
N PRO A 682 -21.49 -21.95 -15.55
CA PRO A 682 -20.56 -22.72 -16.36
C PRO A 682 -19.89 -21.83 -17.40
N TYR A 683 -18.56 -21.79 -17.39
CA TYR A 683 -17.77 -21.06 -18.37
C TYR A 683 -17.94 -21.69 -19.77
N GLN A 684 -17.88 -20.86 -20.80
CA GLN A 684 -17.84 -21.27 -22.20
C GLN A 684 -16.53 -20.78 -22.80
N PRO A 685 -15.64 -21.66 -23.29
CA PRO A 685 -14.37 -21.26 -23.89
C PRO A 685 -14.55 -20.22 -25.01
N ILE A 686 -13.79 -19.14 -24.91
CA ILE A 686 -13.71 -18.08 -25.92
C ILE A 686 -12.34 -18.17 -26.61
N THR A 687 -12.30 -17.83 -27.90
CA THR A 687 -11.06 -17.60 -28.64
C THR A 687 -11.27 -16.35 -29.48
N LEU A 688 -10.29 -15.45 -29.51
CA LEU A 688 -10.32 -14.25 -30.33
C LEU A 688 -9.32 -14.37 -31.48
N SER A 689 -9.66 -13.72 -32.60
CA SER A 689 -8.78 -13.59 -33.75
C SER A 689 -8.81 -12.16 -34.27
N LYS A 690 -7.63 -11.61 -34.59
CA LYS A 690 -7.52 -10.30 -35.26
C LYS A 690 -8.26 -10.25 -36.62
N ASN A 691 -8.52 -11.41 -37.21
CA ASN A 691 -9.22 -11.57 -38.48
C ASN A 691 -10.75 -11.68 -38.32
N GLU A 692 -11.29 -11.63 -37.10
CA GLU A 692 -12.72 -11.72 -36.81
C GLU A 692 -13.23 -10.45 -36.09
N PRO A 693 -13.52 -9.35 -36.82
CA PRO A 693 -13.84 -8.05 -36.20
C PRO A 693 -15.09 -8.09 -35.31
N ALA A 694 -16.07 -8.95 -35.62
CA ALA A 694 -17.26 -9.14 -34.81
C ALA A 694 -16.94 -9.74 -33.43
N GLY A 695 -16.05 -10.74 -33.38
CA GLY A 695 -15.57 -11.35 -32.14
C GLY A 695 -14.84 -10.33 -31.26
N LEU A 696 -14.01 -9.46 -31.84
CA LEU A 696 -13.31 -8.40 -31.09
C LEU A 696 -14.30 -7.37 -30.50
N ILE A 697 -15.32 -6.96 -31.25
CA ILE A 697 -16.38 -6.05 -30.78
C ILE A 697 -17.27 -6.70 -29.70
N ALA A 698 -17.47 -8.02 -29.75
CA ALA A 698 -18.13 -8.77 -28.69
C ALA A 698 -17.23 -8.85 -27.44
N ALA A 699 -15.93 -9.08 -27.61
CA ALA A 699 -14.95 -9.16 -26.53
C ALA A 699 -14.88 -7.86 -25.71
N LEU A 700 -14.95 -6.69 -26.35
CA LEU A 700 -15.05 -5.38 -25.66
C LEU A 700 -16.28 -5.27 -24.73
N LYS A 701 -17.32 -6.07 -24.95
CA LYS A 701 -18.56 -6.11 -24.15
C LYS A 701 -18.55 -7.24 -23.10
N SER A 702 -17.47 -7.99 -22.99
CA SER A 702 -17.34 -9.10 -22.02
C SER A 702 -17.43 -8.60 -20.58
N ASP A 703 -17.97 -9.44 -19.71
CA ASP A 703 -18.03 -9.24 -18.27
C ASP A 703 -16.66 -9.49 -17.59
N ASN A 704 -15.69 -10.09 -18.28
CA ASN A 704 -14.32 -10.28 -17.84
C ASN A 704 -13.35 -9.30 -18.54
N MET A 705 -12.57 -8.55 -17.75
CA MET A 705 -11.56 -7.59 -18.24
C MET A 705 -10.50 -8.24 -19.14
N PHE A 706 -10.14 -9.50 -18.90
CA PHE A 706 -9.19 -10.23 -19.74
C PHE A 706 -9.59 -10.23 -21.23
N TRP A 707 -10.86 -10.52 -21.51
CA TRP A 707 -11.38 -10.57 -22.88
C TRP A 707 -11.51 -9.17 -23.48
N ARG A 708 -11.91 -8.16 -22.69
CA ARG A 708 -11.97 -6.77 -23.16
C ARG A 708 -10.59 -6.22 -23.51
N MET A 709 -9.57 -6.47 -22.69
CA MET A 709 -8.21 -6.01 -22.94
C MET A 709 -7.60 -6.69 -24.16
N ASN A 710 -7.81 -8.00 -24.35
CA ASN A 710 -7.38 -8.69 -25.58
C ASN A 710 -8.14 -8.21 -26.82
N GLY A 711 -9.46 -7.96 -26.71
CA GLY A 711 -10.25 -7.35 -27.78
C GLY A 711 -9.68 -5.99 -28.21
N GLN A 712 -9.41 -5.10 -27.24
CA GLN A 712 -8.77 -3.80 -27.48
C GLN A 712 -7.38 -3.95 -28.12
N ARG A 713 -6.50 -4.77 -27.52
CA ARG A 713 -5.14 -5.06 -28.01
C ARG A 713 -5.14 -5.50 -29.47
N LEU A 714 -5.97 -6.49 -29.83
CA LEU A 714 -6.03 -7.04 -31.20
C LEU A 714 -6.60 -6.03 -32.22
N ILE A 715 -7.54 -5.16 -31.83
CA ILE A 715 -8.02 -4.07 -32.72
C ILE A 715 -6.91 -3.05 -32.98
N VAL A 716 -6.15 -2.67 -31.94
CA VAL A 716 -5.05 -1.70 -32.04
C VAL A 716 -3.87 -2.26 -32.82
N GLU A 717 -3.43 -3.50 -32.53
CA GLU A 717 -2.35 -4.18 -33.25
C GLU A 717 -2.67 -4.40 -34.74
N SER A 718 -3.93 -4.70 -35.07
CA SER A 718 -4.39 -4.81 -36.47
C SER A 718 -4.64 -3.48 -37.16
N LYS A 719 -4.59 -2.36 -36.43
CA LYS A 719 -4.88 -0.99 -36.90
C LYS A 719 -6.23 -0.87 -37.63
N ASN A 720 -7.22 -1.68 -37.21
CA ASN A 720 -8.46 -1.86 -37.97
C ASN A 720 -9.46 -0.71 -37.74
N THR A 721 -9.32 0.37 -38.51
CA THR A 721 -10.21 1.54 -38.48
C THR A 721 -11.61 1.30 -39.05
N SER A 722 -11.89 0.15 -39.69
CA SER A 722 -13.26 -0.15 -40.14
C SER A 722 -14.24 -0.34 -38.98
N LEU A 723 -13.74 -0.60 -37.77
CA LEU A 723 -14.53 -0.80 -36.55
C LEU A 723 -15.00 0.49 -35.87
N LEU A 724 -14.55 1.67 -36.31
CA LEU A 724 -14.90 2.96 -35.69
C LEU A 724 -16.42 3.14 -35.46
N PRO A 725 -17.33 2.83 -36.41
CA PRO A 725 -18.77 2.98 -36.19
C PRO A 725 -19.32 2.11 -35.04
N GLU A 726 -18.78 0.92 -34.82
CA GLU A 726 -19.17 0.06 -33.70
C GLU A 726 -18.58 0.54 -32.37
N LEU A 727 -17.34 1.05 -32.36
CA LEU A 727 -16.75 1.69 -31.18
C LEU A 727 -17.58 2.91 -30.75
N TYR A 728 -18.02 3.75 -31.69
CA TYR A 728 -18.90 4.88 -31.39
C TYR A 728 -20.25 4.45 -30.78
N LYS A 729 -20.83 3.33 -31.24
CA LYS A 729 -22.06 2.76 -30.64
C LYS A 729 -21.83 2.27 -29.22
N ILE A 730 -20.67 1.66 -28.93
CA ILE A 730 -20.32 1.23 -27.55
C ILE A 730 -20.18 2.46 -26.64
N ILE A 731 -19.48 3.50 -27.09
CA ILE A 731 -19.27 4.75 -26.33
C ILE A 731 -20.60 5.50 -26.08
N ALA A 732 -21.52 5.47 -27.04
CA ALA A 732 -22.82 6.13 -26.95
C ALA A 732 -23.86 5.37 -26.11
N ASN A 733 -23.60 4.11 -25.72
CA ASN A 733 -24.51 3.34 -24.88
C ASN A 733 -24.43 3.84 -23.42
N PRO A 734 -25.52 4.38 -22.83
CA PRO A 734 -25.48 4.88 -21.46
C PRO A 734 -25.50 3.77 -20.39
N ALA A 735 -25.81 2.52 -20.76
CA ALA A 735 -26.05 1.45 -19.79
C ALA A 735 -24.85 1.19 -18.88
N VAL A 736 -25.13 0.95 -17.60
CA VAL A 736 -24.14 0.58 -16.58
C VAL A 736 -24.48 -0.79 -15.99
N ASP A 737 -23.47 -1.48 -15.49
CA ASP A 737 -23.63 -2.71 -14.73
C ASP A 737 -24.15 -2.44 -13.30
N GLU A 738 -24.30 -3.50 -12.51
CA GLU A 738 -24.87 -3.39 -11.17
C GLU A 738 -24.02 -2.62 -10.15
N ILE A 739 -22.75 -2.31 -10.45
CA ILE A 739 -21.86 -1.47 -9.63
C ILE A 739 -21.63 -0.08 -10.26
N GLY A 740 -22.37 0.25 -11.34
CA GLY A 740 -22.34 1.57 -11.97
C GLY A 740 -21.22 1.76 -13.00
N LEU A 741 -20.54 0.68 -13.41
CA LEU A 741 -19.49 0.74 -14.43
C LEU A 741 -20.06 0.58 -15.85
N ASN A 742 -19.39 1.22 -16.81
CA ASN A 742 -19.52 0.90 -18.23
C ASN A 742 -18.12 0.66 -18.80
N SER A 743 -17.50 -0.42 -18.34
CA SER A 743 -16.18 -0.89 -18.79
C SER A 743 -16.09 -1.04 -20.33
N PRO A 744 -17.14 -1.49 -21.06
CA PRO A 744 -17.12 -1.51 -22.51
C PRO A 744 -16.86 -0.14 -23.16
N ALA A 745 -17.51 0.93 -22.68
CA ALA A 745 -17.26 2.29 -23.18
C ALA A 745 -15.85 2.79 -22.82
N VAL A 746 -15.31 2.44 -21.64
CA VAL A 746 -13.92 2.72 -21.25
C VAL A 746 -12.95 2.08 -22.25
N HIS A 747 -13.05 0.77 -22.53
CA HIS A 747 -12.19 0.11 -23.50
C HIS A 747 -12.37 0.64 -24.93
N ALA A 748 -13.59 1.01 -25.34
CA ALA A 748 -13.83 1.59 -26.66
C ALA A 748 -13.13 2.95 -26.83
N LEU A 749 -13.17 3.83 -25.81
CA LEU A 749 -12.42 5.10 -25.79
C LEU A 749 -10.91 4.86 -25.91
N TRP A 750 -10.38 3.92 -25.13
CA TRP A 750 -8.97 3.56 -25.16
C TRP A 750 -8.53 2.84 -26.45
N THR A 751 -9.46 2.17 -27.14
CA THR A 751 -9.27 1.63 -28.50
C THR A 751 -9.15 2.76 -29.52
N LEU A 752 -9.99 3.81 -29.44
CA LEU A 752 -9.85 5.01 -30.29
C LEU A 752 -8.51 5.73 -30.08
N HIS A 753 -8.05 5.79 -28.83
CA HIS A 753 -6.72 6.31 -28.49
C HIS A 753 -5.60 5.47 -29.13
N GLY A 754 -5.64 4.14 -28.98
CA GLY A 754 -4.63 3.22 -29.54
C GLY A 754 -4.60 3.20 -31.07
N LEU A 755 -5.75 3.40 -31.73
CA LEU A 755 -5.84 3.60 -33.19
C LEU A 755 -5.32 4.96 -33.66
N GLY A 756 -4.95 5.88 -32.76
CA GLY A 756 -4.41 7.21 -33.07
C GLY A 756 -5.42 8.21 -33.64
N VAL A 757 -6.71 7.85 -33.74
CA VAL A 757 -7.74 8.71 -34.38
C VAL A 757 -8.11 9.94 -33.56
N LEU A 758 -7.76 9.96 -32.27
CA LEU A 758 -7.99 11.11 -31.37
C LEU A 758 -6.89 12.19 -31.47
N THR A 759 -5.92 12.06 -32.38
CA THR A 759 -4.83 13.05 -32.60
C THR A 759 -5.27 14.34 -33.32
N GLY A 760 -6.58 14.56 -33.48
CA GLY A 760 -7.17 15.79 -34.04
C GLY A 760 -7.58 15.71 -35.51
N SER A 761 -7.29 14.62 -36.22
CA SER A 761 -7.64 14.44 -37.64
C SER A 761 -9.04 13.85 -37.88
N ASN A 762 -9.62 13.12 -36.91
CA ASN A 762 -10.93 12.50 -37.04
C ASN A 762 -11.98 13.21 -36.14
N ALA A 763 -12.78 14.07 -36.75
CA ALA A 763 -13.80 14.85 -36.05
C ALA A 763 -14.90 13.99 -35.40
N GLU A 764 -15.25 12.84 -35.98
CA GLU A 764 -16.26 11.93 -35.41
C GLU A 764 -15.75 11.24 -34.15
N ALA A 765 -14.49 10.79 -34.15
CA ALA A 765 -13.85 10.19 -32.98
C ALA A 765 -13.75 11.19 -31.82
N ILE A 766 -13.33 12.43 -32.11
CA ILE A 766 -13.31 13.53 -31.13
C ILE A 766 -14.74 13.81 -30.62
N GLN A 767 -15.75 13.84 -31.48
CA GLN A 767 -17.14 14.07 -31.06
C GLN A 767 -17.67 12.92 -30.18
N ALA A 768 -17.35 11.67 -30.48
CA ALA A 768 -17.73 10.51 -29.67
C ALA A 768 -17.11 10.57 -28.27
N ALA A 769 -15.79 10.82 -28.18
CA ALA A 769 -15.10 10.99 -26.90
C ALA A 769 -15.61 12.22 -26.12
N SER A 770 -15.87 13.33 -26.80
CA SER A 770 -16.41 14.55 -26.17
C SER A 770 -17.81 14.34 -25.58
N LYS A 771 -18.68 13.55 -26.24
CA LYS A 771 -20.00 13.18 -25.71
C LYS A 771 -19.88 12.29 -24.47
N ALA A 772 -18.87 11.42 -24.41
CA ALA A 772 -18.65 10.53 -23.27
C ALA A 772 -18.31 11.27 -21.96
N LEU A 773 -17.86 12.53 -22.04
CA LEU A 773 -17.64 13.39 -20.86
C LEU A 773 -18.93 13.70 -20.07
N THR A 774 -20.13 13.46 -20.61
CA THR A 774 -21.40 13.58 -19.89
C THR A 774 -22.04 12.22 -19.53
N HIS A 775 -21.32 11.12 -19.73
CA HIS A 775 -21.81 9.77 -19.44
C HIS A 775 -22.05 9.53 -17.94
N GLN A 776 -23.06 8.73 -17.55
CA GLN A 776 -23.42 8.54 -16.14
C GLN A 776 -22.33 7.85 -15.29
N ALA A 777 -21.67 6.82 -15.83
CA ALA A 777 -20.52 6.18 -15.17
C ALA A 777 -19.31 7.11 -15.11
N ALA A 778 -18.74 7.30 -13.92
CA ALA A 778 -17.57 8.15 -13.70
C ALA A 778 -16.32 7.67 -14.46
N GLY A 779 -16.08 6.36 -14.51
CA GLY A 779 -14.95 5.77 -15.24
C GLY A 779 -14.95 6.11 -16.74
N VAL A 780 -16.12 6.27 -17.36
CA VAL A 780 -16.24 6.70 -18.77
C VAL A 780 -15.88 8.17 -18.93
N ARG A 781 -16.31 9.05 -18.01
CA ARG A 781 -15.94 10.48 -18.04
C ARG A 781 -14.44 10.68 -17.81
N LYS A 782 -13.85 9.91 -16.88
CA LYS A 782 -12.40 9.85 -16.65
C LYS A 782 -11.65 9.40 -17.91
N ALA A 783 -11.99 8.22 -18.44
CA ALA A 783 -11.34 7.71 -19.64
C ALA A 783 -11.46 8.70 -20.82
N ALA A 784 -12.63 9.34 -20.99
CA ALA A 784 -12.86 10.32 -22.03
C ALA A 784 -11.98 11.58 -21.90
N VAL A 785 -11.75 12.09 -20.69
CA VAL A 785 -10.83 13.24 -20.49
C VAL A 785 -9.35 12.83 -20.59
N GLU A 786 -9.01 11.58 -20.26
CA GLU A 786 -7.66 11.03 -20.41
C GLU A 786 -7.26 10.74 -21.87
N VAL A 787 -8.20 10.39 -22.75
CA VAL A 787 -7.92 10.08 -24.17
C VAL A 787 -8.03 11.27 -25.13
N LEU A 788 -8.69 12.37 -24.72
CA LEU A 788 -8.82 13.56 -25.56
C LEU A 788 -7.48 14.30 -25.68
N PRO A 789 -7.14 14.84 -26.86
CA PRO A 789 -5.86 15.49 -27.08
C PRO A 789 -5.78 16.81 -26.29
N ALA A 790 -4.60 17.15 -25.77
CA ALA A 790 -4.38 18.41 -25.05
C ALA A 790 -4.43 19.62 -26.01
N THR A 791 -5.64 20.16 -26.24
CA THR A 791 -5.92 21.27 -27.16
C THR A 791 -6.84 22.32 -26.53
N ALA A 792 -6.89 23.52 -27.13
CA ALA A 792 -7.86 24.55 -26.74
C ALA A 792 -9.32 24.09 -26.89
N GLN A 793 -9.63 23.28 -27.92
CA GLN A 793 -10.97 22.71 -28.10
C GLN A 793 -11.34 21.77 -26.94
N THR A 794 -10.41 20.89 -26.53
CA THR A 794 -10.62 20.00 -25.39
C THR A 794 -10.84 20.79 -24.11
N LEU A 795 -10.09 21.87 -23.90
CA LEU A 795 -10.28 22.79 -22.78
C LEU A 795 -11.69 23.39 -22.76
N ASP A 796 -12.18 23.94 -23.87
CA ASP A 796 -13.51 24.54 -23.96
C ASP A 796 -14.61 23.53 -23.60
N ILE A 797 -14.41 22.26 -23.99
CA ILE A 797 -15.33 21.15 -23.67
C ILE A 797 -15.25 20.80 -22.17
N ILE A 798 -14.05 20.65 -21.59
CA ILE A 798 -13.85 20.42 -20.14
C ILE A 798 -14.58 21.50 -19.32
N GLN A 799 -14.45 22.77 -19.71
CA GLN A 799 -15.10 23.89 -19.05
C GLN A 799 -16.62 23.89 -19.23
N LYS A 800 -17.11 23.65 -20.46
CA LYS A 800 -18.55 23.61 -20.78
C LYS A 800 -19.28 22.46 -20.09
N VAL A 801 -18.62 21.31 -19.92
CA VAL A 801 -19.17 20.13 -19.21
C VAL A 801 -19.03 20.29 -17.69
N GLY A 802 -18.07 21.08 -17.22
CA GLY A 802 -17.87 21.37 -15.78
C GLY A 802 -17.09 20.27 -15.05
N LEU A 803 -16.14 19.59 -15.69
CA LEU A 803 -15.45 18.43 -15.09
C LEU A 803 -14.57 18.77 -13.87
N LEU A 804 -14.14 20.04 -13.73
CA LEU A 804 -13.47 20.52 -12.52
C LEU A 804 -14.39 20.52 -11.28
N ASP A 805 -15.70 20.38 -11.51
CA ASP A 805 -16.77 20.40 -10.52
C ASP A 805 -17.49 19.03 -10.42
N ASP A 806 -17.04 18.00 -11.16
CA ASP A 806 -17.69 16.68 -11.28
C ASP A 806 -18.04 16.05 -9.92
N ALA A 807 -19.13 15.28 -9.82
CA ALA A 807 -19.49 14.61 -8.56
C ALA A 807 -18.46 13.56 -8.11
N SER A 808 -17.69 12.98 -9.05
CA SER A 808 -16.57 12.09 -8.76
C SER A 808 -15.27 12.86 -8.63
N LEU A 809 -14.65 12.79 -7.45
CA LEU A 809 -13.35 13.40 -7.20
C LEU A 809 -12.24 12.74 -8.03
N ASN A 810 -12.37 11.46 -8.39
CA ASN A 810 -11.43 10.79 -9.31
C ASN A 810 -11.53 11.33 -10.76
N VAL A 811 -12.73 11.79 -11.19
CA VAL A 811 -12.90 12.51 -12.46
C VAL A 811 -12.34 13.93 -12.37
N ARG A 812 -12.57 14.66 -11.26
CA ARG A 812 -11.94 15.98 -11.03
C ARG A 812 -10.42 15.89 -11.10
N LEU A 813 -9.84 14.87 -10.45
CA LEU A 813 -8.41 14.59 -10.46
C LEU A 813 -7.88 14.42 -11.90
N ALA A 814 -8.48 13.52 -12.67
CA ALA A 814 -8.11 13.29 -14.07
C ALA A 814 -8.27 14.57 -14.93
N ALA A 815 -9.36 15.30 -14.77
CA ALA A 815 -9.60 16.56 -15.50
C ALA A 815 -8.57 17.64 -15.17
N MET A 816 -8.14 17.77 -13.91
CA MET A 816 -7.09 18.71 -13.52
C MET A 816 -5.71 18.30 -14.07
N LEU A 817 -5.38 17.00 -14.06
CA LEU A 817 -4.14 16.49 -14.63
C LEU A 817 -4.10 16.64 -16.17
N ALA A 818 -5.23 16.50 -16.85
CA ALA A 818 -5.37 16.73 -18.29
C ALA A 818 -5.14 18.20 -18.71
N LEU A 819 -5.21 19.16 -17.78
CA LEU A 819 -4.85 20.56 -18.04
C LEU A 819 -3.34 20.81 -18.00
N VAL A 820 -2.57 20.06 -17.20
CA VAL A 820 -1.12 20.27 -17.02
C VAL A 820 -0.30 20.26 -18.33
N PRO A 821 -0.56 19.41 -19.34
CA PRO A 821 0.17 19.46 -20.62
C PRO A 821 -0.26 20.57 -21.58
N LEU A 822 -1.28 21.38 -21.26
CA LEU A 822 -1.69 22.52 -22.09
C LEU A 822 -0.71 23.70 -21.96
N PRO A 823 -0.60 24.56 -22.99
CA PRO A 823 0.12 25.82 -22.85
C PRO A 823 -0.52 26.72 -21.76
N PRO A 824 0.27 27.60 -21.10
CA PRO A 824 -0.24 28.58 -20.16
C PRO A 824 -1.41 29.39 -20.73
N SER A 825 -2.45 29.62 -19.93
CA SER A 825 -3.70 30.23 -20.39
C SER A 825 -4.43 30.90 -19.23
N GLU A 826 -4.86 32.15 -19.44
CA GLU A 826 -5.53 32.94 -18.40
C GLU A 826 -6.87 32.33 -17.99
N THR A 827 -7.67 31.88 -18.98
CA THR A 827 -8.99 31.29 -18.77
C THR A 827 -8.91 30.01 -17.94
N VAL A 828 -7.87 29.19 -18.14
CA VAL A 828 -7.65 27.96 -17.35
C VAL A 828 -7.28 28.32 -15.92
N GLY A 829 -6.34 29.25 -15.73
CA GLY A 829 -5.93 29.70 -14.40
C GLY A 829 -7.10 30.24 -13.58
N ALA A 830 -7.97 31.03 -14.21
CA ALA A 830 -9.19 31.54 -13.57
C ALA A 830 -10.20 30.42 -13.23
N ALA A 831 -10.33 29.40 -14.08
CA ALA A 831 -11.18 28.24 -13.79
C ALA A 831 -10.64 27.39 -12.62
N LEU A 832 -9.33 27.16 -12.57
CA LEU A 832 -8.65 26.46 -11.48
C LEU A 832 -8.74 27.23 -10.15
N TYR A 833 -8.67 28.57 -10.19
CA TYR A 833 -8.89 29.40 -9.00
C TYR A 833 -10.32 29.22 -8.45
N ARG A 834 -11.34 29.25 -9.31
CA ARG A 834 -12.73 29.00 -8.90
C ARG A 834 -12.94 27.57 -8.37
N ALA A 835 -12.29 26.58 -8.95
CA ALA A 835 -12.31 25.21 -8.45
C ALA A 835 -11.64 25.09 -7.07
N ALA A 836 -10.56 25.85 -6.79
CA ALA A 836 -9.89 25.85 -5.49
C ALA A 836 -10.72 26.46 -4.35
N LEU A 837 -11.71 27.32 -4.65
CA LEU A 837 -12.64 27.88 -3.66
C LEU A 837 -13.67 26.86 -3.13
N ARG A 838 -13.82 25.68 -3.75
CA ARG A 838 -14.79 24.67 -3.34
C ARG A 838 -14.39 23.97 -2.04
N PRO A 839 -15.28 23.86 -1.03
CA PRO A 839 -14.97 23.18 0.23
C PRO A 839 -14.56 21.71 0.06
N GLU A 840 -15.17 21.00 -0.89
CA GLU A 840 -14.85 19.59 -1.15
C GLU A 840 -13.41 19.45 -1.67
N ASN A 841 -12.97 20.40 -2.50
CA ASN A 841 -11.62 20.42 -3.05
C ASN A 841 -10.56 20.86 -2.01
N ASP A 842 -10.91 21.73 -1.04
CA ASP A 842 -10.02 22.09 0.09
C ASP A 842 -9.81 20.90 1.04
N SER A 843 -10.87 20.10 1.26
CA SER A 843 -10.86 18.91 2.11
C SER A 843 -10.15 17.68 1.52
N ASP A 844 -9.87 17.67 0.21
CA ASP A 844 -9.24 16.53 -0.47
C ASP A 844 -7.75 16.79 -0.78
N GLU A 845 -6.90 15.92 -0.24
CA GLU A 845 -5.45 16.08 -0.31
C GLU A 845 -4.89 15.90 -1.73
N TRP A 846 -5.46 14.99 -2.53
CA TRP A 846 -5.02 14.69 -3.90
C TRP A 846 -5.49 15.76 -4.89
N ILE A 847 -6.73 16.24 -4.75
CA ILE A 847 -7.28 17.36 -5.53
C ILE A 847 -6.45 18.62 -5.31
N GLY A 848 -6.10 18.93 -4.06
CA GLY A 848 -5.21 20.06 -3.75
C GLY A 848 -3.87 19.98 -4.51
N ARG A 849 -3.35 18.77 -4.74
CA ARG A 849 -2.12 18.54 -5.52
C ARG A 849 -2.29 18.63 -7.03
N ALA A 850 -3.34 18.06 -7.60
CA ALA A 850 -3.59 18.20 -9.04
C ALA A 850 -3.97 19.65 -9.43
N LEU A 851 -4.75 20.33 -8.58
CA LEU A 851 -5.00 21.78 -8.70
C LEU A 851 -3.69 22.56 -8.69
N PHE A 852 -2.76 22.24 -7.78
CA PHE A 852 -1.46 22.91 -7.72
C PHE A 852 -0.62 22.69 -8.98
N ALA A 853 -0.53 21.44 -9.47
CA ALA A 853 0.22 21.12 -10.68
C ALA A 853 -0.32 21.88 -11.91
N ALA A 854 -1.64 21.94 -12.08
CA ALA A 854 -2.27 22.68 -13.18
C ALA A 854 -2.15 24.21 -13.00
N ALA A 855 -2.40 24.72 -11.79
CA ALA A 855 -2.33 26.15 -11.50
C ALA A 855 -0.90 26.71 -11.58
N ALA A 856 0.11 25.88 -11.34
CA ALA A 856 1.52 26.23 -11.56
C ALA A 856 1.86 26.46 -13.04
N VAL A 857 1.21 25.74 -13.96
CA VAL A 857 1.33 25.94 -15.43
C VAL A 857 0.50 27.15 -15.88
N HIS A 858 -0.76 27.24 -15.44
CA HIS A 858 -1.67 28.35 -15.78
C HIS A 858 -1.58 29.53 -14.79
N ARG A 859 -0.35 29.80 -14.31
CA ARG A 859 -0.03 30.71 -13.20
C ARG A 859 -0.68 32.08 -13.32
N ASP A 860 -0.47 32.76 -14.44
CA ASP A 860 -0.79 34.19 -14.53
C ASP A 860 -2.30 34.43 -14.55
N GLY A 861 -3.08 33.52 -15.13
CA GLY A 861 -4.54 33.49 -15.01
C GLY A 861 -5.04 33.25 -13.59
N PHE A 862 -4.40 32.31 -12.88
CA PHE A 862 -4.76 31.98 -11.49
C PHE A 862 -4.52 33.17 -10.57
N LEU A 863 -3.37 33.84 -10.72
CA LEU A 863 -3.02 35.03 -9.94
C LEU A 863 -3.88 36.25 -10.31
N ALA A 864 -4.21 36.45 -11.59
CA ALA A 864 -5.09 37.53 -12.02
C ALA A 864 -6.51 37.36 -11.44
N GLU A 865 -7.06 36.14 -11.44
CA GLU A 865 -8.36 35.87 -10.83
C GLU A 865 -8.32 35.97 -9.30
N ALA A 866 -7.25 35.51 -8.64
CA ALA A 866 -7.04 35.68 -7.21
C ALA A 866 -7.00 37.15 -6.79
N ALA A 867 -6.30 38.00 -7.54
CA ALA A 867 -6.27 39.44 -7.28
C ALA A 867 -7.67 40.08 -7.39
N ARG A 868 -8.48 39.66 -8.38
CA ARG A 868 -9.87 40.11 -8.53
C ARG A 868 -10.77 39.61 -7.39
N ALA A 869 -10.61 38.37 -6.94
CA ALA A 869 -11.44 37.76 -5.91
C ALA A 869 -11.09 38.23 -4.48
N ASN A 870 -9.81 38.50 -4.18
CA ASN A 870 -9.39 39.06 -2.90
C ASN A 870 -9.99 40.46 -2.66
N SER A 871 -10.28 41.24 -3.71
CA SER A 871 -11.05 42.50 -3.60
C SER A 871 -12.49 42.33 -3.10
N LYS A 872 -12.97 41.08 -3.00
CA LYS A 872 -14.31 40.68 -2.54
C LYS A 872 -14.30 39.77 -1.30
N GLY A 873 -13.13 39.51 -0.71
CA GLY A 873 -12.99 38.73 0.53
C GLY A 873 -13.21 37.21 0.39
N ALA A 874 -13.03 36.64 -0.82
CA ALA A 874 -13.20 35.20 -1.05
C ALA A 874 -11.85 34.45 -1.01
N GLU A 875 -11.50 33.87 0.14
CA GLU A 875 -10.29 33.03 0.29
C GLU A 875 -10.56 31.86 1.26
N ASN A 876 -9.97 30.69 0.98
CA ASN A 876 -10.00 29.50 1.84
C ASN A 876 -8.58 28.96 2.08
N ALA A 877 -8.45 27.90 2.88
CA ALA A 877 -7.14 27.38 3.27
C ALA A 877 -6.36 26.80 2.06
N LEU A 878 -7.04 26.15 1.12
CA LEU A 878 -6.43 25.68 -0.12
C LEU A 878 -5.90 26.82 -0.99
N VAL A 879 -6.69 27.87 -1.25
CA VAL A 879 -6.26 29.02 -2.06
C VAL A 879 -5.01 29.67 -1.47
N GLY A 880 -4.96 29.87 -0.14
CA GLY A 880 -3.76 30.39 0.53
C GLY A 880 -2.52 29.48 0.34
N ARG A 881 -2.68 28.15 0.47
CA ARG A 881 -1.62 27.17 0.21
C ARG A 881 -1.15 27.20 -1.26
N LEU A 882 -2.09 27.24 -2.21
CA LEU A 882 -1.82 27.31 -3.65
C LEU A 882 -1.07 28.59 -4.01
N LEU A 883 -1.54 29.76 -3.56
CA LEU A 883 -0.87 31.04 -3.80
C LEU A 883 0.57 31.05 -3.24
N ALA A 884 0.77 30.50 -2.04
CA ALA A 884 2.10 30.38 -1.44
C ALA A 884 3.03 29.48 -2.27
N GLY A 885 2.55 28.33 -2.73
CA GLY A 885 3.32 27.40 -3.58
C GLY A 885 3.52 27.89 -5.02
N ILE A 886 2.59 28.66 -5.58
CA ILE A 886 2.67 29.19 -6.96
C ILE A 886 3.70 30.31 -7.03
N ASN A 887 3.72 31.19 -6.03
CA ASN A 887 4.64 32.32 -5.96
C ASN A 887 6.08 31.92 -5.57
N LYS A 888 6.29 30.73 -5.01
CA LYS A 888 7.61 30.20 -4.65
C LYS A 888 7.86 28.87 -5.36
N GLU A 889 8.62 28.91 -6.46
CA GLU A 889 9.10 27.71 -7.16
C GLU A 889 10.22 27.06 -6.32
N VAL A 890 9.81 26.18 -5.40
CA VAL A 890 10.68 25.47 -4.45
C VAL A 890 10.49 23.96 -4.61
N TYR A 891 11.60 23.23 -4.63
CA TYR A 891 11.68 21.78 -4.77
C TYR A 891 12.29 21.18 -3.50
N THR A 892 11.70 20.10 -2.99
CA THR A 892 12.24 19.39 -1.81
C THR A 892 13.30 18.39 -2.25
N LEU A 893 14.51 18.52 -1.69
CA LEU A 893 15.67 17.67 -1.99
C LEU A 893 15.74 16.53 -0.97
N GLN A 894 15.04 15.44 -1.25
CA GLN A 894 15.04 14.26 -0.38
C GLN A 894 16.41 13.56 -0.37
N ARG A 895 16.72 12.90 0.76
CA ARG A 895 17.98 12.18 0.99
C ARG A 895 18.21 11.12 -0.09
N ARG A 896 19.35 11.18 -0.79
CA ARG A 896 19.73 10.27 -1.89
C ARG A 896 18.72 10.22 -3.06
N ALA A 897 17.90 11.26 -3.22
CA ALA A 897 16.95 11.34 -4.33
C ALA A 897 17.62 11.73 -5.65
N VAL A 898 17.01 11.28 -6.74
CA VAL A 898 17.29 11.71 -8.11
C VAL A 898 16.01 12.36 -8.64
N ILE A 899 16.05 13.66 -8.94
CA ILE A 899 14.91 14.39 -9.52
C ILE A 899 15.10 14.37 -11.04
N THR A 900 14.44 13.42 -11.69
CA THR A 900 14.57 13.11 -13.12
C THR A 900 13.98 14.16 -14.05
N LEU A 901 13.15 15.07 -13.53
CA LEU A 901 12.59 16.20 -14.25
C LEU A 901 12.87 17.47 -13.44
N PRO A 902 14.04 18.08 -13.59
CA PRO A 902 14.44 19.26 -12.82
C PRO A 902 13.76 20.54 -13.35
N PRO A 903 13.71 21.63 -12.56
CA PRO A 903 13.27 22.94 -13.03
C PRO A 903 14.12 23.44 -14.21
N ASP A 904 13.46 24.16 -15.11
CA ASP A 904 14.17 25.06 -16.02
C ASP A 904 14.77 26.23 -15.21
N VAL A 905 16.09 26.35 -15.28
CA VAL A 905 16.89 27.39 -14.61
C VAL A 905 17.26 28.55 -15.55
N THR A 906 16.77 28.53 -16.80
CA THR A 906 17.12 29.52 -17.83
C THR A 906 16.71 30.94 -17.39
N GLY A 907 17.70 31.83 -17.27
CA GLY A 907 17.50 33.21 -16.82
C GLY A 907 16.98 33.34 -15.39
N LYS A 908 17.13 32.31 -14.55
CA LYS A 908 16.68 32.30 -13.15
C LYS A 908 17.86 32.23 -12.17
N GLU A 909 17.66 32.82 -11.00
CA GLU A 909 18.49 32.60 -9.83
C GLU A 909 18.28 31.18 -9.28
N ILE A 910 19.33 30.59 -8.72
CA ILE A 910 19.31 29.27 -8.07
C ILE A 910 19.72 29.46 -6.60
N ILE A 911 18.90 28.97 -5.68
CA ILE A 911 19.17 28.99 -4.24
C ILE A 911 19.04 27.57 -3.71
N LEU A 912 20.13 27.03 -3.16
CA LEU A 912 20.21 25.73 -2.51
C LEU A 912 20.36 25.95 -1.02
N LYS A 913 19.46 25.43 -0.18
CA LYS A 913 19.51 25.61 1.28
C LYS A 913 19.12 24.35 2.02
N GLY A 914 19.64 24.15 3.22
CA GLY A 914 19.31 23.01 4.08
C GLY A 914 20.25 22.94 5.29
N SER A 915 20.17 21.85 6.05
CA SER A 915 21.12 21.56 7.14
C SER A 915 21.91 20.28 6.88
N ALA A 916 23.15 20.26 7.37
CA ALA A 916 24.06 19.14 7.31
C ALA A 916 24.58 18.81 8.72
N ALA A 917 24.50 17.53 9.08
CA ALA A 917 24.94 16.99 10.36
C ALA A 917 25.94 15.84 10.14
N LYS A 918 26.95 15.75 11.00
CA LYS A 918 28.01 14.74 10.91
C LYS A 918 27.49 13.37 11.29
N GLY A 919 27.82 12.36 10.47
CA GLY A 919 27.57 10.95 10.77
C GLY A 919 28.78 10.28 11.44
N ASN A 920 28.85 8.95 11.36
CA ASN A 920 29.95 8.16 11.93
C ASN A 920 31.26 8.23 11.10
N ARG A 921 31.36 9.17 10.15
CA ARG A 921 32.49 9.36 9.22
C ARG A 921 32.78 10.85 9.04
N PRO A 922 33.97 11.24 8.56
CA PRO A 922 34.27 12.63 8.20
C PRO A 922 33.19 13.21 7.27
N MET A 923 32.83 14.49 7.46
CA MET A 923 31.77 15.11 6.67
C MET A 923 32.32 15.56 5.31
N GLU A 924 32.36 14.61 4.39
CA GLU A 924 32.86 14.76 3.02
C GLU A 924 31.80 14.26 2.02
N GLY A 925 31.79 14.79 0.80
CA GLY A 925 30.97 14.31 -0.32
C GLY A 925 30.02 15.35 -0.94
N PHE A 926 29.24 14.91 -1.93
CA PHE A 926 28.36 15.78 -2.72
C PHE A 926 26.99 16.02 -2.07
N ILE A 927 26.61 17.27 -1.81
CA ILE A 927 25.30 17.59 -1.21
C ILE A 927 24.19 17.56 -2.26
N VAL A 928 24.33 18.32 -3.35
CA VAL A 928 23.32 18.43 -4.42
C VAL A 928 23.90 19.08 -5.68
N GLY A 929 23.42 18.71 -6.86
CA GLY A 929 23.72 19.42 -8.10
C GLY A 929 22.93 18.91 -9.30
N HIS A 930 23.05 19.62 -10.42
CA HIS A 930 22.31 19.42 -11.66
C HIS A 930 23.20 19.77 -12.85
N GLY A 931 23.10 19.02 -13.94
CA GLY A 931 23.96 19.14 -15.12
C GLY A 931 25.10 18.12 -15.11
N GLY A 932 26.13 18.44 -15.89
CA GLY A 932 27.31 17.61 -16.11
C GLY A 932 28.52 18.41 -16.58
N GLN A 933 29.44 17.77 -17.31
CA GLN A 933 30.73 18.38 -17.69
C GLN A 933 30.59 19.67 -18.54
N GLU A 934 29.66 19.71 -19.50
CA GLU A 934 29.45 20.87 -20.39
C GLU A 934 28.75 22.06 -19.70
N GLY A 935 27.91 21.79 -18.69
CA GLY A 935 27.16 22.82 -17.99
C GLY A 935 26.38 22.26 -16.81
N GLY A 936 26.34 23.01 -15.70
CA GLY A 936 25.65 22.58 -14.48
C GLY A 936 26.02 23.39 -13.24
N TYR A 937 25.41 23.09 -12.11
CA TYR A 937 25.80 23.62 -10.80
C TYR A 937 25.82 22.52 -9.74
N GLY A 938 26.63 22.69 -8.70
CA GLY A 938 26.75 21.73 -7.61
C GLY A 938 27.19 22.37 -6.30
N LEU A 939 26.88 21.68 -5.21
CA LEU A 939 27.25 22.02 -3.84
C LEU A 939 27.79 20.75 -3.19
N TYR A 940 29.00 20.80 -2.65
CA TYR A 940 29.67 19.66 -2.03
C TYR A 940 30.56 20.08 -0.86
N VAL A 941 30.92 19.13 -0.01
CA VAL A 941 31.96 19.31 1.00
C VAL A 941 33.20 18.54 0.58
N LYS A 942 34.35 19.23 0.56
CA LYS A 942 35.67 18.63 0.43
C LYS A 942 36.62 19.26 1.44
N ASP A 943 37.44 18.46 2.12
CA ASP A 943 38.43 18.89 3.09
C ASP A 943 37.80 19.76 4.22
N ARG A 944 36.63 19.31 4.71
CA ARG A 944 35.70 20.06 5.59
C ARG A 944 35.29 21.45 5.09
N ARG A 945 35.41 21.80 3.81
CA ARG A 945 34.96 23.10 3.25
C ARG A 945 33.76 22.93 2.34
N LEU A 946 32.73 23.75 2.54
CA LEU A 946 31.59 23.82 1.64
C LEU A 946 32.03 24.53 0.36
N THR A 947 31.75 23.93 -0.80
CA THR A 947 32.13 24.46 -2.10
C THR A 947 30.92 24.48 -3.02
N MET A 948 30.64 25.63 -3.62
CA MET A 948 29.72 25.76 -4.74
C MET A 948 30.52 25.78 -6.04
N VAL A 949 30.05 25.01 -7.03
CA VAL A 949 30.62 24.93 -8.37
C VAL A 949 29.54 25.25 -9.40
N VAL A 950 29.94 25.99 -10.44
CA VAL A 950 29.14 26.29 -11.64
C VAL A 950 29.99 25.98 -12.85
N LYS A 951 29.45 25.19 -13.78
CA LYS A 951 30.05 24.87 -15.08
C LYS A 951 29.27 25.55 -16.19
N GLN A 952 29.96 26.22 -17.12
CA GLN A 952 29.36 26.83 -18.30
C GLN A 952 30.30 26.69 -19.50
N ASN A 953 29.85 26.06 -20.58
CA ASN A 953 30.62 25.76 -21.80
C ASN A 953 31.94 25.01 -21.47
N GLY A 954 31.86 23.97 -20.63
CA GLY A 954 33.00 23.18 -20.16
C GLY A 954 33.93 23.89 -19.16
N GLN A 955 33.83 25.20 -18.96
CA GLN A 955 34.63 25.93 -17.98
C GLN A 955 34.05 25.82 -16.56
N VAL A 956 34.93 25.67 -15.57
CA VAL A 956 34.56 25.47 -14.15
C VAL A 956 34.85 26.73 -13.34
N TYR A 957 33.82 27.23 -12.64
CA TYR A 957 33.90 28.33 -11.68
C TYR A 957 33.51 27.78 -10.31
N ALA A 958 34.30 28.07 -9.28
CA ALA A 958 34.01 27.57 -7.92
C ALA A 958 34.31 28.62 -6.85
N THR A 959 33.64 28.51 -5.71
CA THR A 959 33.96 29.24 -4.48
C THR A 959 33.75 28.33 -3.26
N SER A 960 34.64 28.44 -2.28
CA SER A 960 34.72 27.55 -1.12
C SER A 960 34.86 28.35 0.17
N THR A 961 34.30 27.84 1.27
CA THR A 961 34.45 28.47 2.60
C THR A 961 35.92 28.54 3.01
N THR A 962 36.34 29.67 3.58
CA THR A 962 37.73 29.83 4.07
C THR A 962 37.97 28.95 5.29
N GLU A 963 37.03 28.94 6.23
CA GLU A 963 37.09 28.15 7.46
C GLU A 963 36.55 26.72 7.27
N PRO A 964 37.04 25.75 8.07
CA PRO A 964 36.43 24.43 8.19
C PRO A 964 35.01 24.51 8.73
N LEU A 965 34.13 23.69 8.18
CA LEU A 965 32.74 23.57 8.61
C LEU A 965 32.61 22.97 10.01
N PRO A 966 31.64 23.43 10.82
CA PRO A 966 31.25 22.77 12.07
C PRO A 966 30.76 21.32 11.86
N ASP A 967 30.63 20.56 12.95
CA ASP A 967 30.06 19.20 12.88
C ASP A 967 28.54 19.18 12.59
N ASN A 968 27.83 20.31 12.84
CA ASN A 968 26.45 20.56 12.41
C ASN A 968 26.33 22.00 11.90
N PHE A 969 25.75 22.22 10.72
CA PHE A 969 25.53 23.57 10.17
C PHE A 969 24.32 23.64 9.23
N GLU A 970 23.76 24.83 9.11
CA GLU A 970 22.92 25.22 7.98
C GLU A 970 23.80 25.69 6.83
N PHE A 971 23.48 25.28 5.61
CA PHE A 971 24.13 25.74 4.38
C PHE A 971 23.15 26.53 3.51
N GLU A 972 23.66 27.54 2.82
CA GLU A 972 22.98 28.13 1.68
C GLU A 972 23.98 28.47 0.56
N GLY A 973 23.75 27.95 -0.64
CA GLY A 973 24.50 28.30 -1.85
C GLY A 973 23.58 29.03 -2.84
N ARG A 974 24.00 30.17 -3.37
CA ARG A 974 23.22 30.97 -4.32
C ARG A 974 24.00 31.27 -5.59
N LEU A 975 23.34 31.15 -6.74
CA LEU A 975 23.74 31.75 -8.01
C LEU A 975 22.71 32.82 -8.36
N VAL A 976 23.10 34.10 -8.32
CA VAL A 976 22.21 35.27 -8.38
C VAL A 976 22.74 36.34 -9.34
N ASN A 977 21.90 37.32 -9.68
CA ASN A 977 22.29 38.49 -10.48
C ASN A 977 23.06 38.12 -11.77
N ASP A 978 24.22 38.71 -12.02
CA ASP A 978 25.03 38.52 -13.23
C ASP A 978 26.03 37.35 -13.12
N GLY A 979 25.61 36.26 -12.46
CA GLY A 979 26.43 35.07 -12.21
C GLY A 979 27.19 35.09 -10.88
N GLU A 980 26.80 35.94 -9.93
CA GLU A 980 27.41 35.99 -8.61
C GLU A 980 27.11 34.71 -7.80
N MET A 981 28.15 34.07 -7.28
CA MET A 981 28.08 32.88 -6.44
C MET A 981 28.29 33.26 -4.97
N LEU A 982 27.35 32.88 -4.09
CA LEU A 982 27.41 33.17 -2.65
C LEU A 982 27.28 31.87 -1.86
N LEU A 983 28.09 31.72 -0.81
CA LEU A 983 27.97 30.66 0.18
C LEU A 983 27.71 31.27 1.55
N PHE A 984 26.71 30.74 2.26
CA PHE A 984 26.44 31.03 3.66
C PHE A 984 26.52 29.76 4.50
N VAL A 985 27.01 29.92 5.73
CA VAL A 985 27.02 28.87 6.76
C VAL A 985 26.39 29.49 8.02
N ASN A 986 25.37 28.84 8.58
CA ASN A 986 24.61 29.34 9.74
C ASN A 986 24.13 30.81 9.56
N GLY A 987 23.67 31.14 8.36
CA GLY A 987 23.19 32.49 7.99
C GLY A 987 24.27 33.56 7.76
N GLN A 988 25.55 33.26 7.98
CA GLN A 988 26.67 34.18 7.72
C GLN A 988 27.32 33.91 6.36
N GLU A 989 27.65 34.96 5.60
CA GLU A 989 28.37 34.82 4.33
C GLU A 989 29.79 34.29 4.59
N ALA A 990 30.08 33.11 4.06
CA ALA A 990 31.29 32.35 4.30
C ALA A 990 32.21 32.24 3.07
N ALA A 991 31.67 32.49 1.86
CA ALA A 991 32.47 32.72 0.65
C ALA A 991 31.66 33.44 -0.45
N ARG A 992 32.38 34.03 -1.40
CA ARG A 992 31.85 34.69 -2.60
C ARG A 992 32.69 34.31 -3.82
N GLY A 993 32.08 34.25 -4.98
CA GLY A 993 32.73 34.01 -6.27
C GLY A 993 31.90 34.52 -7.43
N LYS A 994 32.36 34.32 -8.67
CA LYS A 994 31.64 34.75 -9.86
C LYS A 994 31.78 33.76 -11.01
N ALA A 995 30.63 33.35 -11.55
CA ALA A 995 30.49 32.72 -12.85
C ALA A 995 30.16 33.80 -13.92
N PRO A 996 30.25 33.51 -15.23
CA PRO A 996 30.03 34.51 -16.28
C PRO A 996 28.62 35.11 -16.32
N SER A 997 27.60 34.32 -15.96
CA SER A 997 26.18 34.71 -16.02
C SER A 997 25.28 33.67 -15.32
N LEU A 998 23.98 33.93 -15.24
CA LEU A 998 22.97 32.87 -15.05
C LEU A 998 22.93 31.96 -16.28
N PHE A 999 22.36 30.75 -16.15
CA PHE A 999 22.23 29.83 -17.28
C PHE A 999 21.33 30.42 -18.37
N THR A 1000 21.81 30.42 -19.61
CA THR A 1000 21.10 30.93 -20.81
C THR A 1000 20.40 29.84 -21.61
N LYS A 1001 20.50 28.58 -21.16
CA LYS A 1001 19.87 27.39 -21.72
C LYS A 1001 19.42 26.47 -20.58
N PRO A 1002 18.41 25.61 -20.79
CA PRO A 1002 18.08 24.54 -19.86
C PRO A 1002 19.28 23.62 -19.64
N LEU A 1003 19.41 23.11 -18.41
CA LEU A 1003 20.39 22.09 -18.07
C LEU A 1003 19.84 20.69 -18.38
N THR A 1004 20.75 19.74 -18.60
CA THR A 1004 20.43 18.36 -18.96
C THR A 1004 20.71 17.38 -17.80
N GLY A 1005 20.01 16.25 -17.81
CA GLY A 1005 20.13 15.23 -16.77
C GLY A 1005 19.22 15.49 -15.57
N SER A 1006 19.48 14.79 -14.47
CA SER A 1006 18.70 14.87 -13.22
C SER A 1006 19.39 15.75 -12.18
N ILE A 1007 18.63 16.35 -11.25
CA ILE A 1007 19.22 16.78 -9.98
C ILE A 1007 19.57 15.53 -9.18
N ARG A 1008 20.79 15.48 -8.65
CA ARG A 1008 21.29 14.41 -7.77
C ARG A 1008 21.45 14.98 -6.37
N VAL A 1009 21.12 14.21 -5.33
CA VAL A 1009 21.21 14.64 -3.92
C VAL A 1009 22.02 13.60 -3.13
N GLN A 1010 22.94 14.03 -2.26
CA GLN A 1010 23.86 13.19 -1.47
C GLN A 1010 24.79 12.25 -2.27
N ARG A 1011 24.83 12.32 -3.60
CA ARG A 1011 25.64 11.46 -4.48
C ARG A 1011 25.91 12.14 -5.81
N ASP A 1012 27.15 12.10 -6.27
CA ASP A 1012 27.54 12.42 -7.65
C ASP A 1012 28.22 11.20 -8.28
N PHE A 1013 27.92 10.89 -9.53
CA PHE A 1013 28.50 9.72 -10.22
C PHE A 1013 29.80 10.10 -10.92
N VAL A 1014 30.74 9.15 -11.04
CA VAL A 1014 32.02 9.34 -11.73
C VAL A 1014 31.83 9.05 -13.22
N ASP A 1015 31.05 9.91 -13.88
CA ASP A 1015 30.71 9.86 -15.30
C ASP A 1015 30.62 11.27 -15.92
N GLU A 1016 30.01 11.39 -17.11
CA GLU A 1016 29.79 12.68 -17.81
C GLU A 1016 28.90 13.67 -17.03
N SER A 1017 28.14 13.20 -16.04
CA SER A 1017 27.35 14.04 -15.15
C SER A 1017 28.16 14.66 -14.01
N SER A 1018 29.40 14.22 -13.77
CA SER A 1018 30.20 14.67 -12.62
C SER A 1018 30.39 16.20 -12.56
N MET A 1019 30.18 16.77 -11.36
CA MET A 1019 30.27 18.21 -11.11
C MET A 1019 31.64 18.70 -10.65
N GLY A 1020 32.60 17.83 -10.31
CA GLY A 1020 33.90 18.27 -9.79
C GLY A 1020 35.01 17.23 -9.80
N ALA A 1021 36.25 17.69 -9.65
CA ALA A 1021 37.45 16.85 -9.63
C ALA A 1021 37.76 16.34 -8.21
N TYR A 1022 37.06 15.30 -7.77
CA TYR A 1022 37.10 14.77 -6.39
C TYR A 1022 38.20 13.73 -6.14
N ALA A 1023 39.36 13.86 -6.79
CA ALA A 1023 40.47 12.92 -6.61
C ALA A 1023 40.89 12.78 -5.13
N GLY A 1024 41.01 11.53 -4.66
CA GLY A 1024 41.51 11.18 -3.32
C GLY A 1024 40.45 10.89 -2.24
N ALA A 1025 39.15 10.95 -2.53
CA ALA A 1025 38.10 10.64 -1.55
C ALA A 1025 37.92 9.12 -1.30
N TYR A 1026 37.50 8.76 -0.09
CA TYR A 1026 37.37 7.37 0.37
C TYR A 1026 36.35 6.53 -0.43
N ASP A 1027 36.89 5.54 -1.16
CA ASP A 1027 36.31 4.27 -1.62
C ASP A 1027 34.79 4.21 -1.92
N ILE A 1028 34.43 4.38 -3.19
CA ILE A 1028 34.09 3.26 -4.10
C ILE A 1028 34.34 3.74 -5.55
N LYS A 1029 34.67 2.82 -6.46
CA LYS A 1029 35.11 3.07 -7.85
C LYS A 1029 34.10 3.77 -8.81
N SER A 1030 33.02 4.38 -8.32
CA SER A 1030 31.93 4.92 -9.17
C SER A 1030 31.13 6.13 -8.65
N SER A 1031 31.28 6.60 -7.40
CA SER A 1031 30.56 7.81 -6.92
C SER A 1031 31.25 8.58 -5.78
N PHE A 1032 30.91 9.86 -5.64
CA PHE A 1032 31.28 10.74 -4.52
C PHE A 1032 30.05 10.98 -3.63
N ASP A 1033 29.81 10.06 -2.70
CA ASP A 1033 28.67 10.07 -1.77
C ASP A 1033 28.90 10.99 -0.55
N PHE A 1034 27.88 11.72 -0.10
CA PHE A 1034 27.93 12.49 1.15
C PHE A 1034 27.80 11.59 2.39
N MET A 1035 28.79 11.68 3.28
CA MET A 1035 28.92 10.83 4.47
C MET A 1035 28.20 11.36 5.71
N GLY A 1036 27.59 12.54 5.64
CA GLY A 1036 26.73 13.11 6.69
C GLY A 1036 25.23 12.92 6.44
N ASN A 1037 24.41 13.45 7.34
CA ASN A 1037 22.96 13.55 7.17
C ASN A 1037 22.60 14.94 6.63
N VAL A 1038 21.85 15.00 5.53
CA VAL A 1038 21.32 16.26 4.97
C VAL A 1038 19.81 16.29 5.22
N GLN A 1039 19.33 17.36 5.83
CA GLN A 1039 17.93 17.54 6.20
C GLN A 1039 17.40 18.90 5.70
N ASN A 1040 16.08 18.99 5.57
CA ASN A 1040 15.36 20.22 5.16
C ASN A 1040 15.90 20.86 3.86
N ALA A 1041 16.56 20.07 3.02
CA ALA A 1041 17.23 20.56 1.84
C ALA A 1041 16.19 20.92 0.76
N THR A 1042 16.38 22.10 0.16
CA THR A 1042 15.49 22.62 -0.89
C THR A 1042 16.29 23.33 -1.97
N LEU A 1043 15.76 23.27 -3.19
CA LEU A 1043 16.16 24.07 -4.34
C LEU A 1043 15.04 25.08 -4.62
N GLU A 1044 15.33 26.37 -4.48
CA GLU A 1044 14.46 27.46 -4.89
C GLU A 1044 15.01 28.05 -6.20
N VAL A 1045 14.13 28.28 -7.17
CA VAL A 1045 14.48 28.82 -8.49
C VAL A 1045 13.53 29.96 -8.81
N ARG A 1046 14.03 31.12 -9.24
CA ARG A 1046 13.19 32.31 -9.42
C ARG A 1046 13.75 33.30 -10.44
N LYS A 1047 12.90 34.14 -11.05
CA LYS A 1047 13.38 35.26 -11.87
C LYS A 1047 14.18 36.24 -11.00
N PRO A 1048 15.26 36.86 -11.52
CA PRO A 1048 15.96 37.95 -10.84
C PRO A 1048 14.98 39.06 -10.46
N THR A 1049 15.01 39.52 -9.21
CA THR A 1049 14.02 40.47 -8.69
C THR A 1049 14.29 41.91 -9.14
N GLY A 1050 15.45 42.20 -9.73
CA GLY A 1050 15.89 43.56 -10.07
C GLY A 1050 16.23 44.43 -8.86
N GLU A 1051 15.97 43.95 -7.65
CA GLU A 1051 16.33 44.62 -6.39
C GLU A 1051 17.81 44.42 -6.10
N ALA A 1052 18.59 45.49 -6.29
CA ALA A 1052 19.96 45.54 -5.82
C ALA A 1052 19.98 45.44 -4.29
N ARG A 1053 20.47 44.31 -3.78
CA ARG A 1053 20.66 44.00 -2.35
C ARG A 1053 19.41 44.23 -1.46
N PRO A 1054 18.86 43.17 -0.84
CA PRO A 1054 18.69 43.28 0.60
C PRO A 1054 20.07 43.66 1.12
N ALA A 1055 20.24 44.90 1.59
CA ALA A 1055 21.38 45.21 2.43
C ALA A 1055 21.36 44.12 3.50
N THR A 1056 22.50 43.44 3.70
CA THR A 1056 22.65 42.48 4.80
C THR A 1056 21.99 43.13 6.00
N PRO A 1057 21.05 42.47 6.69
CA PRO A 1057 20.84 42.82 8.06
C PRO A 1057 22.21 42.62 8.70
N LYS A 1058 22.95 43.73 8.84
CA LYS A 1058 23.53 44.01 10.13
C LYS A 1058 22.34 43.88 11.08
N LYS A 1059 22.14 42.67 11.59
CA LYS A 1059 21.78 42.53 12.99
C LYS A 1059 22.84 43.38 13.68
N ILE A 1060 22.43 44.60 13.97
CA ILE A 1060 23.10 45.43 14.95
C ILE A 1060 22.77 44.72 16.26
N ILE A 1061 23.48 43.60 16.51
CA ILE A 1061 24.00 43.35 17.84
C ILE A 1061 24.77 44.62 18.09
N SER A 1062 24.14 45.59 18.76
CA SER A 1062 24.80 46.86 19.00
C SER A 1062 26.06 46.54 19.76
N ASP A 1063 27.15 47.26 19.53
CA ASP A 1063 28.40 47.04 20.27
C ASP A 1063 28.26 47.32 21.80
N LYS A 1064 27.04 47.62 22.26
CA LYS A 1064 26.58 47.83 23.64
C LYS A 1064 25.55 46.79 24.12
N ALA A 1065 25.19 45.80 23.29
CA ALA A 1065 24.18 44.79 23.62
C ALA A 1065 24.76 43.71 24.54
N THR A 1066 24.05 43.34 25.60
CA THR A 1066 24.42 42.17 26.39
C THR A 1066 23.98 40.91 25.65
N VAL A 1067 24.94 40.07 25.25
CA VAL A 1067 24.67 38.74 24.69
C VAL A 1067 24.79 37.71 25.82
N LEU A 1068 23.77 36.87 26.00
CA LEU A 1068 23.83 35.75 26.93
C LEU A 1068 23.09 34.51 26.40
N THR A 1069 23.55 33.34 26.85
CA THR A 1069 22.87 32.06 26.65
C THR A 1069 22.30 31.60 27.98
N ILE A 1070 21.07 31.10 27.98
CA ILE A 1070 20.46 30.38 29.10
C ILE A 1070 20.13 28.98 28.61
N LYS A 1071 20.53 27.96 29.36
CA LYS A 1071 20.24 26.56 29.02
C LYS A 1071 19.17 25.99 29.94
N VAL A 1072 18.35 25.09 29.42
CA VAL A 1072 17.57 24.17 30.26
C VAL A 1072 18.52 23.15 30.89
N VAL A 1073 18.36 22.89 32.18
CA VAL A 1073 19.08 21.81 32.88
C VAL A 1073 18.28 20.52 32.70
N GLU A 1074 18.87 19.58 31.95
CA GLU A 1074 18.30 18.26 31.63
C GLU A 1074 17.66 17.59 32.87
N GLU A 1075 16.44 17.10 32.69
CA GLU A 1075 15.62 16.37 33.68
C GLU A 1075 15.32 17.14 34.99
N GLN A 1076 15.57 18.46 35.04
CA GLN A 1076 15.42 19.24 36.28
C GLN A 1076 14.37 20.36 36.25
N MET A 1077 13.74 20.63 35.10
CA MET A 1077 12.76 21.73 34.92
C MET A 1077 13.29 23.07 35.48
N LYS A 1078 14.53 23.41 35.15
CA LYS A 1078 15.22 24.63 35.60
C LYS A 1078 16.01 25.25 34.47
N TYR A 1079 16.22 26.55 34.56
CA TYR A 1079 17.28 27.22 33.84
C TYR A 1079 18.61 27.06 34.60
N ASP A 1080 19.72 26.94 33.88
CA ASP A 1080 21.07 27.00 34.45
C ASP A 1080 21.33 28.35 35.14
N THR A 1081 20.78 29.41 34.55
CA THR A 1081 20.90 30.80 34.94
C THR A 1081 19.75 31.21 35.85
N LYS A 1082 20.02 31.33 37.16
CA LYS A 1082 19.02 31.81 38.14
C LYS A 1082 18.78 33.31 38.09
N GLN A 1083 19.82 34.09 37.78
CA GLN A 1083 19.75 35.54 37.64
C GLN A 1083 20.78 36.03 36.63
N PHE A 1084 20.45 37.04 35.84
CA PHE A 1084 21.39 37.84 35.06
C PHE A 1084 21.10 39.34 35.24
N THR A 1085 22.09 40.20 35.00
CA THR A 1085 21.98 41.66 35.20
C THR A 1085 22.21 42.42 33.90
N VAL A 1086 21.39 43.45 33.65
CA VAL A 1086 21.47 44.36 32.50
C VAL A 1086 21.20 45.80 32.94
N ARG A 1087 21.65 46.80 32.16
CA ARG A 1087 21.36 48.21 32.46
C ARG A 1087 19.99 48.62 31.92
N ALA A 1088 19.33 49.57 32.57
CA ALA A 1088 18.09 50.16 32.08
C ALA A 1088 18.25 50.70 30.65
N GLY A 1089 17.36 50.29 29.74
CA GLY A 1089 17.41 50.67 28.32
C GLY A 1089 18.49 49.97 27.47
N GLN A 1090 19.24 49.00 28.02
CA GLN A 1090 20.28 48.29 27.27
C GLN A 1090 19.66 47.25 26.30
N PRO A 1091 20.13 47.14 25.04
CA PRO A 1091 19.76 46.03 24.17
C PRO A 1091 20.28 44.68 24.72
N VAL A 1092 19.48 43.62 24.57
CA VAL A 1092 19.79 42.27 25.05
C VAL A 1092 19.53 41.27 23.93
N VAL A 1093 20.48 40.35 23.73
CA VAL A 1093 20.36 39.20 22.83
C VAL A 1093 20.44 37.95 23.72
N LEU A 1094 19.34 37.21 23.84
CA LEU A 1094 19.23 36.05 24.73
C LEU A 1094 18.93 34.80 23.89
N THR A 1095 19.84 33.83 23.93
CA THR A 1095 19.64 32.50 23.34
C THR A 1095 19.17 31.53 24.42
N LEU A 1096 18.00 30.93 24.24
CA LEU A 1096 17.56 29.77 25.00
C LEU A 1096 18.02 28.50 24.28
N GLU A 1097 18.81 27.66 24.93
CA GLU A 1097 19.15 26.31 24.45
C GLU A 1097 18.35 25.26 25.25
N ASN A 1098 17.75 24.30 24.55
CA ASN A 1098 16.97 23.24 25.18
C ASN A 1098 17.57 21.85 24.93
N PRO A 1099 18.54 21.40 25.74
CA PRO A 1099 19.06 20.03 25.66
C PRO A 1099 18.12 18.98 26.27
N ASP A 1100 17.07 19.40 27.01
CA ASP A 1100 16.13 18.48 27.68
C ASP A 1100 15.22 17.76 26.68
N ILE A 1101 14.72 16.58 27.06
CA ILE A 1101 13.80 15.75 26.26
C ILE A 1101 12.37 16.33 26.20
N MET A 1102 12.09 17.39 26.96
CA MET A 1102 10.81 18.10 27.01
C MET A 1102 10.92 19.47 26.33
N GLN A 1103 9.81 20.01 25.83
CA GLN A 1103 9.78 21.35 25.22
C GLN A 1103 9.78 22.46 26.28
N HIS A 1104 10.53 23.53 26.05
CA HIS A 1104 10.60 24.68 26.95
C HIS A 1104 10.57 26.02 26.19
N ASN A 1105 10.00 27.05 26.82
CA ASN A 1105 10.10 28.44 26.38
C ASN A 1105 10.60 29.31 27.55
N LEU A 1106 10.93 30.58 27.27
CA LEU A 1106 11.30 31.58 28.28
C LEU A 1106 10.51 32.86 28.03
N VAL A 1107 9.80 33.34 29.06
CA VAL A 1107 8.94 34.54 28.99
C VAL A 1107 9.31 35.52 30.10
N ILE A 1108 9.78 36.71 29.71
CA ILE A 1108 10.14 37.81 30.61
C ILE A 1108 8.88 38.60 30.97
N CYS A 1109 8.63 38.76 32.27
CA CYS A 1109 7.42 39.37 32.81
C CYS A 1109 7.72 40.69 33.53
N LYS A 1110 6.70 41.55 33.68
CA LYS A 1110 6.77 42.73 34.57
C LYS A 1110 6.99 42.31 36.04
N PRO A 1111 7.59 43.19 36.88
CA PRO A 1111 7.86 42.86 38.28
C PRO A 1111 6.55 42.56 39.02
N GLY A 1112 6.53 41.45 39.77
CA GLY A 1112 5.34 40.99 40.51
C GLY A 1112 4.25 40.31 39.67
N THR A 1113 4.41 40.13 38.35
CA THR A 1113 3.32 39.60 37.49
C THR A 1113 3.49 38.16 37.01
N ALA A 1114 4.58 37.47 37.35
CA ALA A 1114 4.87 36.12 36.89
C ALA A 1114 3.75 35.11 37.21
N GLU A 1115 3.11 35.21 38.37
CA GLU A 1115 1.98 34.33 38.74
C GLU A 1115 0.73 34.56 37.87
N LYS A 1116 0.47 35.82 37.48
CA LYS A 1116 -0.64 36.18 36.57
C LYS A 1116 -0.39 35.61 35.17
N VAL A 1117 0.85 35.72 34.67
CA VAL A 1117 1.24 35.18 33.36
C VAL A 1117 1.23 33.65 33.37
N GLY A 1118 1.80 33.02 34.39
CA GLY A 1118 1.79 31.56 34.56
C GLY A 1118 0.38 30.96 34.62
N LYS A 1119 -0.51 31.52 35.45
CA LYS A 1119 -1.93 31.10 35.52
C LYS A 1119 -2.71 31.33 34.22
N ALA A 1120 -2.27 32.27 33.37
CA ALA A 1120 -2.84 32.43 32.04
C ALA A 1120 -2.33 31.38 31.06
N ALA A 1121 -1.05 30.99 31.17
CA ALA A 1121 -0.46 29.92 30.37
C ALA A 1121 -1.01 28.52 30.71
N ASP A 1122 -1.27 28.23 31.99
CA ASP A 1122 -1.92 26.96 32.37
C ASP A 1122 -3.33 26.83 31.76
N LYS A 1123 -4.07 27.95 31.62
CA LYS A 1123 -5.37 27.95 30.92
C LYS A 1123 -5.23 27.69 29.43
N MET A 1124 -4.11 28.05 28.81
CA MET A 1124 -3.83 27.76 27.41
C MET A 1124 -3.69 26.26 27.13
N ALA A 1125 -3.35 25.44 28.14
CA ALA A 1125 -3.30 23.97 28.00
C ALA A 1125 -4.63 23.32 27.60
N GLN A 1126 -5.76 24.02 27.75
CA GLN A 1126 -7.11 23.55 27.40
C GLN A 1126 -7.51 23.84 25.94
N ASP A 1127 -6.74 24.68 25.21
CA ASP A 1127 -6.94 25.00 23.80
C ASP A 1127 -5.86 24.28 22.96
N PRO A 1128 -6.22 23.31 22.08
CA PRO A 1128 -5.26 22.63 21.21
C PRO A 1128 -4.44 23.57 20.31
N LYS A 1129 -4.96 24.78 20.01
CA LYS A 1129 -4.25 25.79 19.21
C LYS A 1129 -3.19 26.56 20.00
N SER A 1130 -3.03 26.30 21.29
CA SER A 1130 -2.02 26.98 22.12
C SER A 1130 -0.58 26.58 21.79
N VAL A 1131 -0.37 25.46 21.13
CA VAL A 1131 0.94 25.06 20.57
C VAL A 1131 1.41 26.07 19.52
N GLU A 1132 0.50 26.51 18.62
CA GLU A 1132 0.76 27.55 17.61
C GLU A 1132 1.08 28.92 18.25
N LYS A 1133 0.55 29.15 19.46
CA LYS A 1133 0.82 30.34 20.29
C LYS A 1133 2.02 30.15 21.21
N HIS A 1134 2.76 29.05 21.07
CA HIS A 1134 3.92 28.67 21.88
C HIS A 1134 3.69 28.66 23.40
N TYR A 1135 2.44 28.51 23.85
CA TYR A 1135 2.00 28.71 25.24
C TYR A 1135 2.31 30.09 25.86
N VAL A 1136 2.59 31.11 25.04
CA VAL A 1136 2.84 32.48 25.52
C VAL A 1136 1.51 33.26 25.61
N PRO A 1137 1.07 33.71 26.80
CA PRO A 1137 -0.17 34.47 26.92
C PRO A 1137 -0.05 35.87 26.31
N GLN A 1138 -1.06 36.27 25.53
CA GLN A 1138 -1.23 37.63 25.01
C GLN A 1138 -1.64 38.60 26.13
N LEU A 1139 -0.68 38.95 26.99
CA LEU A 1139 -0.86 39.81 28.16
C LEU A 1139 0.10 41.01 28.11
N PRO A 1140 -0.34 42.23 28.49
CA PRO A 1140 0.54 43.41 28.55
C PRO A 1140 1.59 43.29 29.67
N GLU A 1141 1.55 42.25 30.50
CA GLU A 1141 2.58 41.89 31.47
C GLU A 1141 3.77 41.12 30.88
N VAL A 1142 3.64 40.54 29.68
CA VAL A 1142 4.76 39.93 28.95
C VAL A 1142 5.56 41.03 28.26
N LEU A 1143 6.89 41.01 28.46
CA LEU A 1143 7.82 42.01 27.93
C LEU A 1143 8.63 41.48 26.75
N ALA A 1144 8.99 40.21 26.78
CA ALA A 1144 9.66 39.48 25.70
C ALA A 1144 9.47 37.98 25.92
N SER A 1145 9.54 37.18 24.84
CA SER A 1145 9.42 35.72 24.92
C SER A 1145 10.20 35.01 23.82
N SER A 1146 10.68 33.80 24.10
CA SER A 1146 11.03 32.83 23.06
C SER A 1146 9.78 32.20 22.45
N ILE A 1147 9.96 31.47 21.33
CA ILE A 1147 9.01 30.42 20.94
C ILE A 1147 9.13 29.21 21.89
N LEU A 1148 8.30 28.20 21.67
CA LEU A 1148 8.46 26.89 22.29
C LEU A 1148 9.58 26.13 21.56
N VAL A 1149 10.67 25.85 22.26
CA VAL A 1149 11.91 25.26 21.72
C VAL A 1149 11.87 23.74 21.92
N ASN A 1150 12.08 22.97 20.85
CA ASN A 1150 12.07 21.50 20.94
C ASN A 1150 13.36 20.94 21.58
N PRO A 1151 13.36 19.67 21.99
CA PRO A 1151 14.59 18.97 22.39
C PRO A 1151 15.70 19.06 21.33
N GLY A 1152 16.88 19.51 21.75
CA GLY A 1152 18.05 19.71 20.91
C GLY A 1152 18.07 21.01 20.08
N GLU A 1153 17.03 21.85 20.18
CA GLU A 1153 16.97 23.14 19.48
C GLU A 1153 17.44 24.31 20.36
N SER A 1154 17.64 25.48 19.72
CA SER A 1154 17.85 26.75 20.39
C SER A 1154 17.07 27.88 19.72
N TYR A 1155 16.79 28.96 20.46
CA TYR A 1155 16.11 30.13 19.94
C TYR A 1155 16.67 31.41 20.55
N THR A 1156 17.01 32.38 19.69
CA THR A 1156 17.50 33.70 20.10
C THR A 1156 16.40 34.75 20.02
N LEU A 1157 16.03 35.35 21.15
CA LEU A 1157 15.22 36.57 21.18
C LEU A 1157 16.08 37.83 21.39
N GLU A 1158 15.64 38.93 20.81
CA GLU A 1158 16.25 40.25 20.96
C GLU A 1158 15.22 41.21 21.55
N PHE A 1159 15.60 41.94 22.60
CA PHE A 1159 14.72 42.89 23.27
C PHE A 1159 15.54 44.01 23.95
N THR A 1160 14.88 45.11 24.31
CA THR A 1160 15.50 46.17 25.10
C THR A 1160 15.14 46.01 26.56
N ALA A 1161 16.14 46.00 27.45
CA ALA A 1161 15.93 45.98 28.89
C ALA A 1161 15.04 47.17 29.32
N PRO A 1162 14.03 46.96 30.17
CA PRO A 1162 13.13 48.01 30.62
C PRO A 1162 13.84 49.27 31.15
N ALA A 1163 13.28 50.45 30.90
CA ALA A 1163 13.88 51.72 31.37
C ALA A 1163 13.77 51.95 32.89
N LYS A 1164 12.96 51.14 33.60
CA LYS A 1164 12.78 51.23 35.05
C LYS A 1164 13.65 50.17 35.74
N PRO A 1165 14.57 50.55 36.65
CA PRO A 1165 15.32 49.58 37.45
C PRO A 1165 14.42 48.70 38.31
N GLY A 1166 14.84 47.45 38.53
CA GLY A 1166 14.10 46.45 39.31
C GLY A 1166 14.33 45.01 38.84
N ASP A 1167 13.67 44.08 39.52
CA ASP A 1167 13.76 42.64 39.22
C ASP A 1167 12.60 42.19 38.33
N TYR A 1168 12.93 41.70 37.14
CA TYR A 1168 11.99 41.24 36.12
C TYR A 1168 12.06 39.72 36.02
N PRO A 1169 11.06 38.98 36.53
CA PRO A 1169 11.11 37.51 36.51
C PRO A 1169 10.96 36.99 35.09
N PHE A 1170 11.72 35.94 34.75
CA PHE A 1170 11.49 35.13 33.56
C PHE A 1170 11.07 33.72 33.94
N ILE A 1171 10.10 33.16 33.21
CA ILE A 1171 9.43 31.90 33.53
C ILE A 1171 9.29 31.02 32.28
N CYS A 1172 9.29 29.69 32.44
CA CYS A 1172 8.80 28.79 31.40
C CYS A 1172 7.27 28.71 31.48
N THR A 1173 6.58 29.06 30.40
CA THR A 1173 5.10 29.08 30.30
C THR A 1173 4.53 27.84 29.61
N PHE A 1174 5.36 26.85 29.25
CA PHE A 1174 4.83 25.52 28.94
C PHE A 1174 4.02 25.00 30.16
N PRO A 1175 2.86 24.32 29.96
CA PRO A 1175 1.89 24.07 31.02
C PRO A 1175 2.48 23.47 32.30
N GLY A 1176 2.18 24.06 33.45
CA GLY A 1176 2.68 23.64 34.77
C GLY A 1176 4.13 24.06 35.12
N HIS A 1177 4.98 24.42 34.14
CA HIS A 1177 6.41 24.65 34.38
C HIS A 1177 6.70 25.93 35.18
N TRP A 1178 5.92 27.00 35.02
CA TRP A 1178 6.23 28.35 35.52
C TRP A 1178 6.41 28.45 37.04
N SER A 1179 5.83 27.53 37.79
CA SER A 1179 5.91 27.47 39.25
C SER A 1179 7.30 27.06 39.77
N ILE A 1180 8.02 26.26 38.98
CA ILE A 1180 9.34 25.68 39.29
C ILE A 1180 10.43 26.33 38.43
N MET A 1181 10.19 26.45 37.12
CA MET A 1181 11.18 26.84 36.12
C MET A 1181 11.19 28.35 35.89
N ARG A 1182 11.99 29.06 36.69
CA ARG A 1182 12.05 30.53 36.72
C ARG A 1182 13.41 31.09 37.13
N GLY A 1183 13.69 32.30 36.69
CA GLY A 1183 14.84 33.11 37.08
C GLY A 1183 14.51 34.61 37.08
N VAL A 1184 15.51 35.47 37.27
CA VAL A 1184 15.34 36.94 37.36
C VAL A 1184 16.31 37.68 36.44
N MET A 1185 15.80 38.58 35.61
CA MET A 1185 16.58 39.63 34.97
C MET A 1185 16.59 40.85 35.90
N ARG A 1186 17.75 41.20 36.46
CA ARG A 1186 17.93 42.42 37.26
C ARG A 1186 18.27 43.59 36.34
N VAL A 1187 17.49 44.66 36.41
CA VAL A 1187 17.72 45.90 35.66
C VAL A 1187 18.27 46.96 36.61
N GLU A 1188 19.47 47.46 36.33
CA GLU A 1188 20.15 48.47 37.15
C GLU A 1188 20.02 49.89 36.57
N GLY A 1189 20.04 50.89 37.46
CA GLY A 1189 20.04 52.31 37.08
C GLY A 1189 21.37 52.75 36.47
N ALA A 1190 21.36 53.81 35.67
CA ALA A 1190 22.54 54.25 34.91
C ALA A 1190 23.73 54.70 35.79
N ASP A 1191 23.49 55.12 37.04
CA ASP A 1191 24.47 55.84 37.87
C ASP A 1191 24.86 55.16 39.21
N THR A 1192 24.57 53.88 39.42
CA THR A 1192 24.95 53.16 40.67
C THR A 1192 26.29 52.39 40.59
N VAL A 1193 27.39 53.16 40.59
CA VAL A 1193 28.71 52.96 41.24
C VAL A 1193 29.38 51.55 41.31
N LYS A 1194 30.60 51.51 40.75
CA LYS A 1194 31.89 50.84 41.13
C LYS A 1194 31.95 49.62 42.10
N SER A 1195 32.98 48.80 41.80
CA SER A 1195 33.81 47.92 42.66
C SER A 1195 33.30 46.55 43.10
N ARG A 1196 33.57 45.53 42.26
CA ARG A 1196 34.68 44.59 42.49
C ARG A 1196 35.11 43.91 41.19
#